data_AF-A0AAJ2EBN7-F1
#
_entry.id   AF-A0AAJ2EBN7-F1
#
_cell.length_a   1.000
_cell.length_b   1.000
_cell.length_c   1.000
_cell.angle_alpha   90.00
_cell.angle_beta   90.00
_cell.angle_gamma   90.00
#
_symmetry.space_group_name_H-M   'P 1'
#
loop_
_entity.id
_entity.type
_entity.pdbx_description
1 polymer ?
#
loop_
_entity_poly.entity_id
_entity_poly.type
_entity_poly.pdbx_seq_one_letter_code
_entity_poly.pdbx_strand_id
1 'polypeptide(L)'
;MIISPPFLPAEGLNMPAEKWKTDPMMDVVDTFELSHSGVFPIAFDRRWHCGMHVVPFGGLGQLEPVRAIADGEVVAYRVSLKAISDGHRNADGTEALNSNIGFVLLKHVTDTGEGRTITFYSLYMHLLDLVKTNELSPQPNHPASDSSPNALPAWLLAETDGVQAGAGKKVFRKDRLGFRGRYQGETHLHFEIFMTEEDFIAYFEQDGHEVALGEAQPTTPASKDYWGSTYFVIPGGSTFVSVPAGLGDLKTKGRSPKPFFPALDTGALNENSTLYVETYFNRGERFMRAWIDRGDGKPVPVTSDFARDKFEEYEYGLYERATALYGTCPSEGFELLRFGRILSTDTPTLTATEQATWVSVPFAEGKTGYIDINQAGIQKLSDADFPSFMHWQKIEDGNTPFDQDGLCGYDTLCRIAGATDSQPITPSDMTSEFSHDQQVAALVQRDVSVRAKLKGFICHARSEWDAGNNDQRYGWLNEPEGFFGKREDTDPHGYENFINFVKRCQFLAQTPLGEGKKFWFFHPLAFIRHFRKCGWLNHKEFANTFPRYPYYTNNGSPASAITTNNSTYVITKSTAIARIQNHVIALNQTIRKYLGADARRTAIFLAQVLLETAQWRNLGGVRRLLSEWGFGKYSAVNPATQFYGPFYGRGIMQLTWAGNFSEYGTYRALPAHVGPYVERLPNSPVRITETSEHYNFNPRDGGMPMRWFPRFDPDRIAEEPPLACDSGGFYWVSKAFSQGQNIKRVADKEYSADNIGLINRLVNGGFNGYNERQAYTIFIMNELWDATLGYFPEIIAPTRRTTIKPDLTRSNE
;
A
#
# COMPACT_ATOMS: atom_id res chain seq x y z
N MET A 1 3.56 0.96 -3.92
CA MET A 1 2.73 1.99 -4.55
C MET A 1 1.69 2.54 -3.59
N ILE A 2 1.24 3.78 -3.83
CA ILE A 2 0.12 4.44 -3.14
C ILE A 2 -1.15 4.36 -4.00
N ILE A 3 -2.22 3.77 -3.45
CA ILE A 3 -3.48 3.56 -4.17
C ILE A 3 -4.66 3.59 -3.20
N SER A 4 -5.78 4.16 -3.63
CA SER A 4 -7.03 4.28 -2.89
C SER A 4 -8.15 3.46 -3.54
N PRO A 5 -9.18 3.05 -2.78
CA PRO A 5 -10.43 2.64 -3.40
C PRO A 5 -11.09 3.78 -4.20
N PRO A 6 -12.00 3.46 -5.14
CA PRO A 6 -12.72 4.46 -5.94
C PRO A 6 -13.70 5.33 -5.11
N PHE A 7 -13.91 4.98 -3.83
CA PHE A 7 -14.74 5.71 -2.87
C PHE A 7 -13.99 5.83 -1.54
N LEU A 8 -14.21 6.93 -0.80
CA LEU A 8 -13.49 7.23 0.44
C LEU A 8 -14.46 7.53 1.60
N PRO A 9 -15.28 6.55 2.02
CA PRO A 9 -16.24 6.73 3.10
C PRO A 9 -15.57 7.13 4.41
N ALA A 10 -16.19 8.08 5.14
CA ALA A 10 -15.64 8.60 6.39
C ALA A 10 -15.46 7.51 7.46
N GLU A 11 -16.31 6.48 7.46
CA GLU A 11 -16.25 5.33 8.36
C GLU A 11 -14.91 4.60 8.26
N GLY A 12 -14.33 4.56 7.06
CA GLY A 12 -13.06 3.91 6.76
C GLY A 12 -11.83 4.60 7.36
N LEU A 13 -11.98 5.82 7.89
CA LEU A 13 -10.90 6.57 8.54
C LEU A 13 -10.79 6.27 10.04
N ASN A 14 -11.79 5.62 10.62
CA ASN A 14 -11.80 5.27 12.04
C ASN A 14 -10.77 4.18 12.33
N MET A 15 -9.98 4.37 13.40
CA MET A 15 -9.09 3.32 13.87
C MET A 15 -9.91 2.17 14.45
N PRO A 16 -9.81 0.93 13.91
CA PRO A 16 -10.51 -0.21 14.50
C PRO A 16 -10.03 -0.47 15.93
N ALA A 17 -10.92 -0.94 16.80
CA ALA A 17 -10.58 -1.37 18.15
C ALA A 17 -9.67 -2.60 18.11
N GLU A 18 -9.95 -3.54 17.20
CA GLU A 18 -9.11 -4.71 16.97
C GLU A 18 -7.79 -4.32 16.30
N LYS A 19 -6.67 -4.52 17.00
CA LYS A 19 -5.34 -4.24 16.46
C LYS A 19 -4.93 -5.13 15.28
N TRP A 20 -5.61 -6.25 15.03
CA TRP A 20 -5.28 -7.10 13.89
C TRP A 20 -5.87 -6.57 12.56
N LYS A 21 -6.89 -5.71 12.58
CA LYS A 21 -7.43 -5.09 11.36
C LYS A 21 -6.48 -4.00 10.84
N THR A 22 -6.01 -4.16 9.61
CA THR A 22 -4.97 -3.31 9.01
C THR A 22 -5.49 -2.26 8.05
N ASP A 23 -6.66 -2.46 7.44
CA ASP A 23 -7.18 -1.59 6.37
C ASP A 23 -8.69 -1.32 6.52
N PRO A 24 -9.10 -0.51 7.51
CA PRO A 24 -10.51 -0.21 7.75
C PRO A 24 -11.21 0.46 6.56
N MET A 25 -10.46 1.17 5.71
CA MET A 25 -11.02 1.78 4.50
C MET A 25 -11.50 0.70 3.53
N MET A 26 -10.67 -0.29 3.24
CA MET A 26 -11.07 -1.41 2.37
C MET A 26 -12.14 -2.29 3.02
N ASP A 27 -12.14 -2.44 4.35
CA ASP A 27 -13.17 -3.22 5.05
C ASP A 27 -14.58 -2.64 4.84
N VAL A 28 -14.71 -1.31 4.76
CA VAL A 28 -15.96 -0.64 4.41
C VAL A 28 -16.25 -0.77 2.92
N VAL A 29 -15.28 -0.49 2.04
CA VAL A 29 -15.49 -0.49 0.59
C VAL A 29 -15.83 -1.89 0.05
N ASP A 30 -15.30 -2.95 0.66
CA ASP A 30 -15.65 -4.34 0.29
C ASP A 30 -17.15 -4.64 0.47
N THR A 31 -17.85 -3.89 1.33
CA THR A 31 -19.31 -4.03 1.51
C THR A 31 -20.13 -3.40 0.39
N PHE A 32 -19.51 -2.60 -0.47
CA PHE A 32 -20.21 -1.93 -1.59
C PHE A 32 -20.42 -2.84 -2.80
N GLU A 33 -19.85 -4.06 -2.81
CA GLU A 33 -20.03 -5.01 -3.89
C GLU A 33 -21.51 -5.45 -4.03
N LEU A 34 -22.06 -5.30 -5.24
CA LEU A 34 -23.44 -5.67 -5.56
C LEU A 34 -23.53 -7.11 -6.06
N SER A 35 -23.50 -8.07 -5.13
CA SER A 35 -23.33 -9.49 -5.48
C SER A 35 -24.42 -10.13 -6.35
N HIS A 36 -25.59 -9.51 -6.49
CA HIS A 36 -26.68 -10.06 -7.32
C HIS A 36 -26.69 -9.56 -8.78
N SER A 37 -25.87 -8.56 -9.11
CA SER A 37 -25.82 -7.94 -10.45
C SER A 37 -24.63 -8.43 -11.30
N GLY A 38 -23.90 -9.44 -10.81
CA GLY A 38 -22.63 -9.92 -11.38
C GLY A 38 -21.50 -9.78 -10.37
N VAL A 39 -20.62 -10.78 -10.30
CA VAL A 39 -19.49 -10.85 -9.37
C VAL A 39 -18.26 -11.23 -10.16
N PHE A 40 -17.15 -10.49 -10.06
CA PHE A 40 -15.95 -10.84 -10.80
C PHE A 40 -15.54 -12.33 -10.58
N PRO A 41 -15.23 -13.11 -11.64
CA PRO A 41 -15.23 -12.76 -13.07
C PRO A 41 -16.50 -13.21 -13.83
N ILE A 42 -17.61 -13.44 -13.15
CA ILE A 42 -18.84 -14.08 -13.64
C ILE A 42 -20.04 -13.11 -13.58
N ALA A 43 -20.63 -12.80 -14.73
CA ALA A 43 -21.83 -11.99 -14.82
C ALA A 43 -23.08 -12.77 -14.36
N PHE A 44 -24.19 -12.08 -14.15
CA PHE A 44 -25.45 -12.71 -13.71
C PHE A 44 -25.98 -13.78 -14.70
N ASP A 45 -25.59 -13.68 -15.97
CA ASP A 45 -25.90 -14.60 -17.07
C ASP A 45 -24.77 -15.60 -17.35
N ARG A 46 -23.84 -15.77 -16.40
CA ARG A 46 -22.65 -16.62 -16.46
C ARG A 46 -21.55 -16.21 -17.45
N ARG A 47 -21.69 -15.10 -18.17
CA ARG A 47 -20.63 -14.65 -19.08
C ARG A 47 -19.42 -14.10 -18.34
N TRP A 48 -18.30 -13.98 -19.06
CA TRP A 48 -17.14 -13.20 -18.60
C TRP A 48 -17.55 -11.81 -18.14
N HIS A 49 -17.31 -11.51 -16.88
CA HIS A 49 -17.46 -10.18 -16.30
C HIS A 49 -16.08 -9.65 -15.94
N CYS A 50 -15.64 -8.63 -16.68
CA CYS A 50 -14.28 -8.12 -16.61
C CYS A 50 -14.05 -7.20 -15.39
N GLY A 51 -15.13 -6.83 -14.70
CA GLY A 51 -15.12 -5.95 -13.55
C GLY A 51 -16.04 -6.40 -12.43
N MET A 52 -16.50 -5.42 -11.66
CA MET A 52 -17.50 -5.61 -10.63
C MET A 52 -18.42 -4.39 -10.50
N HIS A 53 -19.61 -4.62 -9.97
CA HIS A 53 -20.56 -3.56 -9.65
C HIS A 53 -20.43 -3.12 -8.20
N VAL A 54 -20.24 -1.81 -8.00
CA VAL A 54 -20.07 -1.20 -6.67
C VAL A 54 -21.11 -0.10 -6.43
N VAL A 55 -21.70 -0.13 -5.24
CA VAL A 55 -22.84 0.66 -4.82
C VAL A 55 -22.47 1.39 -3.53
N PRO A 56 -21.83 2.57 -3.63
CA PRO A 56 -21.50 3.36 -2.45
C PRO A 56 -22.76 3.87 -1.77
N PHE A 57 -22.96 3.45 -0.53
CA PHE A 57 -23.70 4.20 0.47
C PHE A 57 -22.69 4.56 1.56
N GLY A 58 -22.30 5.83 1.66
CA GLY A 58 -21.58 6.30 2.86
C GLY A 58 -22.51 6.23 4.08
N GLY A 59 -21.98 6.46 5.28
CA GLY A 59 -22.86 6.67 6.45
C GLY A 59 -23.89 7.79 6.22
N LEU A 60 -24.88 7.88 7.10
CA LEU A 60 -26.05 8.79 6.99
C LEU A 60 -26.77 8.80 5.61
N GLY A 61 -26.46 7.87 4.69
CA GLY A 61 -27.04 7.81 3.35
C GLY A 61 -26.44 8.80 2.33
N GLN A 62 -25.24 9.34 2.55
CA GLN A 62 -24.61 10.25 1.58
C GLN A 62 -24.00 9.50 0.39
N LEU A 63 -24.20 10.05 -0.81
CA LEU A 63 -23.65 9.50 -2.05
C LEU A 63 -22.18 9.91 -2.19
N GLU A 64 -21.27 8.93 -2.11
CA GLU A 64 -19.84 9.16 -2.31
C GLU A 64 -19.52 9.47 -3.78
N PRO A 65 -18.72 10.50 -4.09
CA PRO A 65 -18.21 10.73 -5.43
C PRO A 65 -17.24 9.62 -5.83
N VAL A 66 -17.25 9.28 -7.12
CA VAL A 66 -16.26 8.38 -7.75
C VAL A 66 -14.94 9.12 -7.87
N ARG A 67 -13.83 8.46 -7.48
CA ARG A 67 -12.49 9.06 -7.44
C ARG A 67 -11.44 8.23 -8.16
N ALA A 68 -10.43 8.91 -8.68
CA ALA A 68 -9.23 8.29 -9.22
C ALA A 68 -8.49 7.51 -8.12
N ILE A 69 -8.18 6.24 -8.38
CA ILE A 69 -7.55 5.32 -7.42
C ILE A 69 -6.06 5.58 -7.24
N ALA A 70 -5.40 6.14 -8.25
CA ALA A 70 -3.98 6.47 -8.27
C ALA A 70 -3.74 7.63 -9.26
N ASP A 71 -2.55 8.23 -9.23
CA ASP A 71 -2.12 9.17 -10.26
C ASP A 71 -2.15 8.47 -11.63
N GLY A 72 -2.65 9.13 -12.66
CA GLY A 72 -2.83 8.52 -13.97
C GLY A 72 -3.04 9.50 -15.11
N GLU A 73 -2.82 8.99 -16.31
CA GLU A 73 -3.13 9.68 -17.57
C GLU A 73 -4.50 9.22 -18.07
N VAL A 74 -5.31 10.16 -18.54
CA VAL A 74 -6.59 9.82 -19.17
C VAL A 74 -6.29 9.18 -20.52
N VAL A 75 -6.81 7.97 -20.76
CA VAL A 75 -6.70 7.27 -22.04
C VAL A 75 -7.85 7.68 -22.93
N ALA A 76 -9.07 7.53 -22.42
CA ALA A 76 -10.30 7.89 -23.09
C ALA A 76 -11.40 8.21 -22.08
N TYR A 77 -12.40 8.98 -22.50
CA TYR A 77 -13.57 9.29 -21.68
C TYR A 77 -14.79 9.59 -22.53
N ARG A 78 -15.97 9.55 -21.91
CA ARG A 78 -17.24 9.97 -22.49
C ARG A 78 -18.10 10.62 -21.41
N VAL A 79 -18.69 11.77 -21.71
CA VAL A 79 -19.62 12.49 -20.85
C VAL A 79 -20.95 12.61 -21.58
N SER A 80 -22.01 12.06 -21.01
CA SER A 80 -23.35 12.09 -21.61
C SER A 80 -24.20 13.19 -20.99
N LEU A 81 -24.98 13.89 -21.80
CA LEU A 81 -25.95 14.87 -21.30
C LEU A 81 -27.08 14.20 -20.51
N LYS A 82 -27.56 13.04 -20.99
CA LYS A 82 -28.63 12.23 -20.37
C LYS A 82 -28.30 10.74 -20.46
N ALA A 83 -28.92 9.94 -19.61
CA ALA A 83 -28.98 8.49 -19.78
C ALA A 83 -29.66 8.10 -21.11
N ILE A 84 -29.40 6.88 -21.58
CA ILE A 84 -30.00 6.26 -22.76
C ILE A 84 -31.00 5.17 -22.34
N SER A 85 -31.88 4.79 -23.28
CA SER A 85 -32.79 3.67 -23.14
C SER A 85 -32.16 2.37 -23.65
N ASP A 86 -32.48 1.27 -22.97
CA ASP A 86 -32.24 -0.12 -23.38
C ASP A 86 -33.42 -0.73 -24.17
N GLY A 87 -34.45 0.08 -24.46
CA GLY A 87 -35.68 -0.36 -25.11
C GLY A 87 -36.86 -0.53 -24.14
N HIS A 88 -36.63 -0.50 -22.83
CA HIS A 88 -37.70 -0.54 -21.83
C HIS A 88 -38.58 0.71 -21.91
N ARG A 89 -39.89 0.55 -21.68
CA ARG A 89 -40.86 1.65 -21.70
C ARG A 89 -41.43 1.92 -20.32
N ASN A 90 -41.57 3.19 -19.99
CA ASN A 90 -42.29 3.66 -18.80
C ASN A 90 -43.79 3.34 -18.92
N ALA A 91 -44.52 3.45 -17.79
CA ALA A 91 -45.97 3.23 -17.74
C ALA A 91 -46.77 4.17 -18.67
N ASP A 92 -46.20 5.32 -19.05
CA ASP A 92 -46.79 6.28 -19.99
C ASP A 92 -46.44 6.00 -21.46
N GLY A 93 -45.71 4.91 -21.73
CA GLY A 93 -45.31 4.48 -23.07
C GLY A 93 -44.04 5.15 -23.63
N THR A 94 -43.43 6.08 -22.89
CA THR A 94 -42.14 6.71 -23.27
C THR A 94 -40.97 5.77 -23.01
N GLU A 95 -39.84 5.96 -23.70
CA GLU A 95 -38.61 5.20 -23.42
C GLU A 95 -38.05 5.52 -22.03
N ALA A 96 -37.70 4.49 -21.28
CA ALA A 96 -37.07 4.61 -19.98
C ALA A 96 -35.58 4.93 -20.15
N LEU A 97 -35.16 6.15 -19.81
CA LEU A 97 -33.73 6.51 -19.77
C LEU A 97 -33.08 5.90 -18.52
N ASN A 98 -32.65 4.65 -18.63
CA ASN A 98 -32.26 3.80 -17.50
C ASN A 98 -30.77 3.39 -17.50
N SER A 99 -30.01 3.84 -18.50
CA SER A 99 -28.62 3.41 -18.70
C SER A 99 -27.70 4.59 -18.97
N ASN A 100 -26.77 4.85 -18.07
CA ASN A 100 -25.69 5.82 -18.23
C ASN A 100 -24.50 5.15 -18.93
N ILE A 101 -23.97 5.80 -19.97
CA ILE A 101 -22.83 5.29 -20.75
C ILE A 101 -21.56 6.14 -20.56
N GLY A 102 -21.60 7.13 -19.68
CA GLY A 102 -20.43 7.94 -19.34
C GLY A 102 -19.33 7.07 -18.72
N PHE A 103 -18.07 7.36 -19.06
CA PHE A 103 -16.94 6.64 -18.49
C PHE A 103 -15.65 7.46 -18.49
N VAL A 104 -14.71 7.01 -17.66
CA VAL A 104 -13.31 7.44 -17.70
C VAL A 104 -12.42 6.19 -17.68
N LEU A 105 -11.47 6.09 -18.61
CA LEU A 105 -10.42 5.08 -18.65
C LEU A 105 -9.08 5.73 -18.35
N LEU A 106 -8.38 5.23 -17.34
CA LEU A 106 -7.09 5.75 -16.90
C LEU A 106 -5.97 4.73 -17.14
N LYS A 107 -4.77 5.23 -17.44
CA LYS A 107 -3.50 4.49 -17.40
C LYS A 107 -2.68 4.95 -16.21
N HIS A 108 -2.15 4.02 -15.45
CA HIS A 108 -1.33 4.25 -14.26
C HIS A 108 0.06 3.66 -14.48
N VAL A 109 1.09 4.39 -14.04
CA VAL A 109 2.49 3.92 -14.03
C VAL A 109 3.12 4.32 -12.70
N THR A 110 3.59 3.33 -11.94
CA THR A 110 4.25 3.57 -10.64
C THR A 110 5.18 2.44 -10.27
N ASP A 111 5.87 2.57 -9.14
CA ASP A 111 6.85 1.59 -8.67
C ASP A 111 6.32 0.79 -7.47
N THR A 112 6.69 -0.49 -7.43
CA THR A 112 6.35 -1.43 -6.36
C THR A 112 7.60 -1.94 -5.63
N GLY A 113 8.78 -1.65 -6.16
CA GLY A 113 10.07 -2.05 -5.63
C GLY A 113 11.21 -1.34 -6.35
N GLU A 114 12.44 -1.72 -6.03
CA GLU A 114 13.64 -1.20 -6.68
C GLU A 114 13.73 -1.74 -8.11
N GLY A 115 13.65 -0.85 -9.11
CA GLY A 115 13.67 -1.26 -10.52
C GLY A 115 12.40 -2.00 -10.98
N ARG A 116 11.32 -1.94 -10.19
CA ARG A 116 10.08 -2.69 -10.45
C ARG A 116 8.89 -1.74 -10.67
N THR A 117 8.62 -1.45 -11.94
CA THR A 117 7.54 -0.56 -12.38
C THR A 117 6.32 -1.36 -12.83
N ILE A 118 5.14 -0.98 -12.36
CA ILE A 118 3.86 -1.55 -12.77
C ILE A 118 3.11 -0.57 -13.66
N THR A 119 2.56 -1.08 -14.77
CA THR A 119 1.62 -0.35 -15.63
C THR A 119 0.28 -1.06 -15.63
N PHE A 120 -0.78 -0.36 -15.26
CA PHE A 120 -2.14 -0.94 -15.24
C PHE A 120 -3.18 0.11 -15.61
N TYR A 121 -4.39 -0.35 -15.90
CA TYR A 121 -5.51 0.46 -16.34
C TYR A 121 -6.66 0.34 -15.35
N SER A 122 -7.43 1.42 -15.19
CA SER A 122 -8.68 1.41 -14.44
C SER A 122 -9.81 2.03 -15.24
N LEU A 123 -10.96 1.36 -15.28
CA LEU A 123 -12.16 1.80 -15.99
C LEU A 123 -13.27 2.11 -14.98
N TYR A 124 -13.83 3.31 -15.10
CA TYR A 124 -14.98 3.79 -14.33
C TYR A 124 -16.16 3.94 -15.26
N MET A 125 -17.00 2.90 -15.37
CA MET A 125 -18.10 2.81 -16.32
C MET A 125 -19.47 3.04 -15.65
N HIS A 126 -20.42 3.56 -16.43
CA HIS A 126 -21.74 4.00 -15.96
C HIS A 126 -21.69 5.22 -15.03
N LEU A 127 -20.86 6.22 -15.36
CA LEU A 127 -20.85 7.51 -14.67
C LEU A 127 -22.14 8.30 -14.97
N LEU A 128 -22.65 8.97 -13.94
CA LEU A 128 -23.89 9.75 -13.98
C LEU A 128 -23.84 10.85 -15.06
N ASP A 129 -24.96 11.07 -15.73
CA ASP A 129 -25.10 12.11 -16.76
C ASP A 129 -25.05 13.54 -16.19
N LEU A 130 -24.80 14.51 -17.08
CA LEU A 130 -24.63 15.92 -16.68
C LEU A 130 -25.88 16.52 -16.04
N VAL A 131 -27.07 16.21 -16.55
CA VAL A 131 -28.33 16.74 -16.00
C VAL A 131 -28.47 16.30 -14.54
N LYS A 132 -28.31 15.00 -14.26
CA LYS A 132 -28.40 14.47 -12.90
C LYS A 132 -27.23 14.86 -12.01
N THR A 133 -26.03 15.01 -12.56
CA THR A 133 -24.87 15.49 -11.81
C THR A 133 -25.07 16.93 -11.32
N ASN A 134 -25.63 17.82 -12.16
CA ASN A 134 -25.92 19.21 -11.79
C ASN A 134 -27.07 19.33 -10.77
N GLU A 135 -28.06 18.44 -10.81
CA GLU A 135 -29.11 18.35 -9.80
C GLU A 135 -28.55 17.91 -8.42
N LEU A 136 -27.57 17.01 -8.44
CA LEU A 136 -27.00 16.39 -7.23
C LEU A 136 -25.98 17.28 -6.52
N SER A 137 -25.06 17.90 -7.26
CA SER A 137 -23.96 18.69 -6.70
C SER A 137 -23.69 19.91 -7.60
N PRO A 138 -23.96 21.14 -7.12
CA PRO A 138 -23.59 22.35 -7.84
C PRO A 138 -22.09 22.37 -8.14
N GLN A 139 -21.75 22.78 -9.36
CA GLN A 139 -20.36 22.83 -9.83
C GLN A 139 -19.77 24.23 -9.61
N PRO A 140 -18.44 24.35 -9.38
CA PRO A 140 -17.81 25.65 -9.22
C PRO A 140 -17.89 26.48 -10.51
N ASN A 141 -17.98 27.80 -10.38
CA ASN A 141 -18.00 28.73 -11.54
C ASN A 141 -16.72 28.66 -12.39
N HIS A 142 -15.60 28.28 -11.76
CA HIS A 142 -14.30 28.14 -12.41
C HIS A 142 -13.72 26.77 -12.04
N PRO A 143 -14.17 25.69 -12.69
CA PRO A 143 -13.63 24.35 -12.46
C PRO A 143 -12.17 24.28 -12.90
N ALA A 144 -11.40 23.39 -12.27
CA ALA A 144 -10.02 23.13 -12.67
C ALA A 144 -9.98 22.60 -14.11
N SER A 145 -8.93 22.96 -14.86
CA SER A 145 -8.76 22.49 -16.25
C SER A 145 -8.54 20.99 -16.33
N ASP A 146 -7.68 20.45 -15.47
CA ASP A 146 -7.24 19.05 -15.57
C ASP A 146 -7.94 18.16 -14.55
N SER A 147 -7.79 18.45 -13.25
CA SER A 147 -8.35 17.61 -12.20
C SER A 147 -8.49 18.34 -10.87
N SER A 148 -9.31 17.80 -9.96
CA SER A 148 -9.46 18.32 -8.61
C SER A 148 -10.03 17.27 -7.64
N PRO A 149 -9.59 17.26 -6.37
CA PRO A 149 -10.21 16.44 -5.32
C PRO A 149 -11.57 16.97 -4.85
N ASN A 150 -11.91 18.22 -5.18
CA ASN A 150 -13.06 18.95 -4.62
C ASN A 150 -14.25 19.08 -5.57
N ALA A 151 -14.02 19.01 -6.87
CA ALA A 151 -15.05 19.19 -7.88
C ALA A 151 -14.65 18.46 -9.16
N LEU A 152 -15.59 18.31 -10.09
CA LEU A 152 -15.28 17.78 -11.41
C LEU A 152 -14.46 18.82 -12.21
N PRO A 153 -13.47 18.37 -12.99
CA PRO A 153 -12.74 19.23 -13.90
C PRO A 153 -13.60 19.66 -15.09
N ALA A 154 -13.19 20.73 -15.78
CA ALA A 154 -13.94 21.34 -16.86
C ALA A 154 -14.34 20.35 -17.97
N TRP A 155 -13.47 19.40 -18.31
CA TRP A 155 -13.72 18.41 -19.36
C TRP A 155 -14.71 17.31 -18.96
N LEU A 156 -15.03 17.16 -17.67
CA LEU A 156 -16.09 16.29 -17.16
C LEU A 156 -17.43 17.02 -16.97
N LEU A 157 -17.47 18.32 -17.31
CA LEU A 157 -18.65 19.19 -17.15
C LEU A 157 -19.26 19.65 -18.47
N ALA A 158 -18.85 19.03 -19.58
CA ALA A 158 -19.37 19.30 -20.91
C ALA A 158 -19.69 17.98 -21.62
N GLU A 159 -20.83 17.94 -22.33
CA GLU A 159 -21.21 16.77 -23.14
C GLU A 159 -20.16 16.52 -24.22
N THR A 160 -19.80 15.26 -24.41
CA THR A 160 -18.90 14.84 -25.48
C THR A 160 -19.69 14.28 -26.65
N ASP A 161 -19.27 14.59 -27.87
CA ASP A 161 -19.73 13.91 -29.08
C ASP A 161 -19.02 12.55 -29.21
N GLY A 162 -19.56 11.53 -28.54
CA GLY A 162 -18.96 10.19 -28.49
C GLY A 162 -17.73 10.09 -27.58
N VAL A 163 -16.82 9.17 -27.89
CA VAL A 163 -15.60 8.90 -27.11
C VAL A 163 -14.53 9.92 -27.43
N GLN A 164 -13.93 10.50 -26.40
CA GLN A 164 -12.84 11.47 -26.52
C GLN A 164 -11.52 10.85 -26.07
N ALA A 165 -10.44 11.13 -26.80
CA ALA A 165 -9.09 10.81 -26.34
C ALA A 165 -8.71 11.67 -25.13
N GLY A 166 -7.87 11.16 -24.24
CA GLY A 166 -7.46 11.90 -23.05
C GLY A 166 -6.66 13.18 -23.36
N ALA A 167 -5.94 13.23 -24.48
CA ALA A 167 -5.20 14.40 -24.95
C ALA A 167 -4.23 14.99 -23.89
N GLY A 168 -3.48 14.11 -23.21
CA GLY A 168 -2.47 14.50 -22.21
C GLY A 168 -3.03 14.92 -20.85
N LYS A 169 -4.34 14.86 -20.64
CA LYS A 169 -4.96 15.14 -19.33
C LYS A 169 -4.45 14.16 -18.28
N LYS A 170 -4.19 14.70 -17.09
CA LYS A 170 -3.75 13.93 -15.92
C LYS A 170 -4.80 14.04 -14.82
N VAL A 171 -4.90 12.98 -14.04
CA VAL A 171 -5.66 12.96 -12.79
C VAL A 171 -4.73 12.49 -11.68
N PHE A 172 -4.94 13.00 -10.48
CA PHE A 172 -4.21 12.58 -9.29
C PHE A 172 -5.09 11.70 -8.42
N ARG A 173 -4.45 10.86 -7.60
CA ARG A 173 -5.13 10.05 -6.61
C ARG A 173 -6.11 10.89 -5.79
N LYS A 174 -7.34 10.40 -5.65
CA LYS A 174 -8.50 11.02 -4.97
C LYS A 174 -9.21 12.14 -5.74
N ASP A 175 -8.77 12.50 -6.94
CA ASP A 175 -9.50 13.46 -7.77
C ASP A 175 -10.87 12.92 -8.17
N ARG A 176 -11.88 13.81 -8.23
CA ARG A 176 -13.26 13.41 -8.55
C ARG A 176 -13.41 13.15 -10.04
N LEU A 177 -14.02 12.02 -10.37
CA LEU A 177 -14.29 11.58 -11.75
C LEU A 177 -15.79 11.58 -12.09
N GLY A 178 -16.67 11.61 -11.10
CA GLY A 178 -18.12 11.64 -11.32
C GLY A 178 -18.89 11.13 -10.12
N PHE A 179 -20.12 10.70 -10.38
CA PHE A 179 -20.96 9.95 -9.45
C PHE A 179 -21.41 8.67 -10.14
N ARG A 180 -21.80 7.65 -9.36
CA ARG A 180 -22.40 6.45 -9.95
C ARG A 180 -23.69 6.81 -10.69
N GLY A 181 -23.86 6.22 -11.87
CA GLY A 181 -25.08 6.30 -12.65
C GLY A 181 -25.94 5.06 -12.45
N ARG A 182 -26.62 4.69 -13.52
CA ARG A 182 -27.43 3.47 -13.62
C ARG A 182 -27.06 2.68 -14.87
N TYR A 183 -27.31 1.39 -14.87
CA TYR A 183 -27.26 0.55 -16.06
C TYR A 183 -28.40 -0.46 -16.02
N GLN A 184 -29.23 -0.46 -17.07
CA GLN A 184 -30.44 -1.26 -17.17
C GLN A 184 -31.33 -1.17 -15.90
N GLY A 185 -31.45 0.04 -15.34
CA GLY A 185 -32.24 0.32 -14.14
C GLY A 185 -31.52 0.14 -12.80
N GLU A 186 -30.43 -0.62 -12.76
CA GLU A 186 -29.64 -0.85 -11.54
C GLU A 186 -28.71 0.33 -11.25
N THR A 187 -28.62 0.77 -9.99
CA THR A 187 -27.82 1.96 -9.61
C THR A 187 -26.45 1.55 -9.06
N HIS A 188 -25.45 1.47 -9.93
CA HIS A 188 -24.08 1.08 -9.57
C HIS A 188 -23.03 1.80 -10.44
N LEU A 189 -21.77 1.75 -10.01
CA LEU A 189 -20.60 1.97 -10.85
C LEU A 189 -20.09 0.60 -11.29
N HIS A 190 -19.80 0.43 -12.57
CA HIS A 190 -19.03 -0.72 -13.04
C HIS A 190 -17.55 -0.33 -13.04
N PHE A 191 -16.72 -1.13 -12.35
CA PHE A 191 -15.31 -0.82 -12.12
C PHE A 191 -14.43 -1.98 -12.55
N GLU A 192 -13.40 -1.70 -13.35
CA GLU A 192 -12.42 -2.70 -13.81
C GLU A 192 -11.00 -2.26 -13.48
N ILE A 193 -10.11 -3.24 -13.25
CA ILE A 193 -8.66 -3.06 -13.26
C ILE A 193 -8.05 -4.15 -14.12
N PHE A 194 -7.18 -3.76 -15.05
CA PHE A 194 -6.55 -4.70 -15.97
C PHE A 194 -5.17 -4.24 -16.46
N MET A 195 -4.45 -5.17 -17.08
CA MET A 195 -3.18 -4.92 -17.76
C MET A 195 -3.28 -5.37 -19.22
N THR A 196 -2.52 -4.72 -20.11
CA THR A 196 -2.23 -5.29 -21.43
C THR A 196 -1.40 -6.57 -21.28
N GLU A 197 -1.35 -7.40 -22.31
CA GLU A 197 -0.51 -8.59 -22.30
C GLU A 197 0.97 -8.21 -22.13
N GLU A 198 1.41 -7.15 -22.81
CA GLU A 198 2.78 -6.64 -22.72
C GLU A 198 3.10 -6.10 -21.32
N ASP A 199 2.21 -5.30 -20.72
CA ASP A 199 2.41 -4.76 -19.38
C ASP A 199 2.39 -5.86 -18.30
N PHE A 200 1.58 -6.91 -18.50
CA PHE A 200 1.53 -8.06 -17.60
C PHE A 200 2.85 -8.83 -17.62
N ILE A 201 3.36 -9.18 -18.80
CA ILE A 201 4.66 -9.85 -18.98
C ILE A 201 5.77 -8.99 -18.39
N ALA A 202 5.77 -7.69 -18.68
CA ALA A 202 6.79 -6.76 -18.19
C ALA A 202 6.86 -6.65 -16.65
N TYR A 203 5.81 -7.04 -15.92
CA TYR A 203 5.76 -6.96 -14.46
C TYR A 203 5.88 -8.32 -13.76
N PHE A 204 5.17 -9.35 -14.24
CA PHE A 204 5.12 -10.67 -13.60
C PHE A 204 6.25 -11.60 -14.04
N GLU A 205 6.82 -11.35 -15.22
CA GLU A 205 7.85 -12.19 -15.85
C GLU A 205 9.17 -11.42 -16.04
N GLN A 206 9.36 -10.33 -15.27
CA GLN A 206 10.59 -9.54 -15.28
C GLN A 206 11.73 -10.30 -14.60
N ASP A 207 12.85 -10.45 -15.32
CA ASP A 207 14.09 -11.05 -14.80
C ASP A 207 14.51 -10.41 -13.46
N GLY A 208 14.78 -11.26 -12.46
CA GLY A 208 15.17 -10.84 -11.10
C GLY A 208 14.01 -10.41 -10.21
N HIS A 209 12.79 -10.35 -10.75
CA HIS A 209 11.54 -10.03 -10.04
C HIS A 209 10.43 -11.05 -10.33
N GLU A 210 10.77 -12.21 -10.89
CA GLU A 210 9.79 -13.23 -11.29
C GLU A 210 8.92 -13.65 -10.11
N VAL A 211 7.62 -13.72 -10.37
CA VAL A 211 6.62 -14.09 -9.37
C VAL A 211 6.25 -15.56 -9.54
N ALA A 212 6.18 -16.31 -8.44
CA ALA A 212 5.76 -17.71 -8.44
C ALA A 212 4.22 -17.86 -8.57
N LEU A 213 3.62 -17.12 -9.51
CA LEU A 213 2.18 -17.04 -9.67
C LEU A 213 1.62 -18.37 -10.16
N GLY A 214 0.74 -18.99 -9.35
CA GLY A 214 0.17 -20.30 -9.64
C GLY A 214 1.08 -21.50 -9.30
N GLU A 215 2.27 -21.26 -8.76
CA GLU A 215 3.16 -22.34 -8.33
C GLU A 215 2.59 -23.06 -7.10
N ALA A 216 2.49 -24.39 -7.16
CA ALA A 216 1.93 -25.20 -6.08
C ALA A 216 2.89 -25.30 -4.87
N GLN A 217 4.20 -25.23 -5.13
CA GLN A 217 5.25 -25.33 -4.10
C GLN A 217 6.24 -24.16 -4.28
N PRO A 218 5.82 -22.93 -3.94
CA PRO A 218 6.66 -21.75 -4.11
C PRO A 218 7.90 -21.82 -3.24
N THR A 219 9.04 -21.36 -3.76
CA THR A 219 10.30 -21.26 -3.04
C THR A 219 10.61 -19.82 -2.66
N THR A 220 11.47 -19.63 -1.65
CA THR A 220 11.94 -18.30 -1.24
C THR A 220 12.57 -17.58 -2.44
N PRO A 221 12.04 -16.43 -2.88
CA PRO A 221 12.53 -15.74 -4.07
C PRO A 221 13.94 -15.19 -3.85
N ALA A 222 14.72 -15.06 -4.93
CA ALA A 222 15.97 -14.32 -4.92
C ALA A 222 15.74 -12.79 -4.86
N SER A 223 14.62 -12.31 -5.41
CA SER A 223 14.23 -10.90 -5.38
C SER A 223 14.16 -10.34 -3.96
N LYS A 224 14.57 -9.07 -3.80
CA LYS A 224 14.44 -8.29 -2.55
C LYS A 224 13.08 -7.63 -2.38
N ASP A 225 12.14 -7.90 -3.30
CA ASP A 225 10.77 -7.45 -3.16
C ASP A 225 10.14 -8.09 -1.92
N TYR A 226 9.43 -7.24 -1.20
CA TYR A 226 8.80 -7.62 0.06
C TYR A 226 7.76 -6.58 0.41
N TRP A 227 6.53 -7.02 0.66
CA TRP A 227 5.50 -6.20 1.28
C TRP A 227 4.39 -7.02 1.94
N GLY A 228 3.55 -6.33 2.71
CA GLY A 228 2.42 -6.94 3.38
C GLY A 228 2.80 -8.01 4.39
N SER A 229 2.12 -9.14 4.34
CA SER A 229 2.35 -10.26 5.24
C SER A 229 3.61 -11.05 4.86
N THR A 230 4.30 -11.61 5.84
CA THR A 230 5.26 -12.71 5.63
C THR A 230 4.50 -14.03 5.62
N TYR A 231 4.90 -14.94 4.75
CA TYR A 231 4.43 -16.32 4.77
C TYR A 231 5.58 -17.29 5.02
N PHE A 232 5.40 -18.22 5.94
CA PHE A 232 6.30 -19.35 6.14
C PHE A 232 5.64 -20.63 5.63
N VAL A 233 6.33 -21.36 4.76
CA VAL A 233 5.94 -22.71 4.34
C VAL A 233 6.85 -23.69 5.07
N ILE A 234 6.30 -24.35 6.09
CA ILE A 234 7.04 -25.22 7.01
C ILE A 234 6.74 -26.68 6.66
N PRO A 235 7.78 -27.47 6.32
CA PRO A 235 7.59 -28.86 5.90
C PRO A 235 7.25 -29.78 7.08
N GLY A 236 6.67 -30.94 6.77
CA GLY A 236 6.40 -32.02 7.71
C GLY A 236 7.65 -32.50 8.45
N GLY A 237 7.46 -33.13 9.60
CA GLY A 237 8.56 -33.54 10.48
C GLY A 237 9.21 -32.39 11.28
N SER A 238 8.87 -31.13 10.99
CA SER A 238 9.34 -29.97 11.77
C SER A 238 8.92 -30.04 13.24
N THR A 239 9.85 -29.74 14.15
CA THR A 239 9.62 -29.75 15.61
C THR A 239 9.48 -28.34 16.18
N PHE A 240 8.57 -28.18 17.13
CA PHE A 240 8.33 -26.94 17.87
C PHE A 240 8.72 -27.09 19.34
N VAL A 241 9.36 -26.05 19.88
CA VAL A 241 9.85 -26.02 21.26
C VAL A 241 9.13 -24.97 22.10
N SER A 242 9.05 -25.21 23.41
CA SER A 242 8.43 -24.28 24.37
C SER A 242 9.25 -23.01 24.55
N VAL A 243 10.57 -23.16 24.62
CA VAL A 243 11.57 -22.08 24.72
C VAL A 243 12.81 -22.53 23.94
N PRO A 244 13.39 -21.70 23.05
CA PRO A 244 14.61 -22.07 22.36
C PRO A 244 15.78 -22.30 23.33
N ALA A 245 16.58 -23.34 23.05
CA ALA A 245 17.70 -23.73 23.91
C ALA A 245 18.68 -22.56 24.10
N GLY A 246 19.05 -22.29 25.36
CA GLY A 246 20.01 -21.23 25.72
C GLY A 246 19.45 -19.80 25.67
N LEU A 247 18.21 -19.58 25.22
CA LEU A 247 17.63 -18.24 25.07
C LEU A 247 16.58 -17.89 26.15
N GLY A 248 16.25 -18.81 27.06
CA GLY A 248 15.18 -18.64 28.05
C GLY A 248 15.41 -17.55 29.09
N ASP A 249 16.66 -17.20 29.38
CA ASP A 249 17.02 -16.16 30.35
C ASP A 249 17.03 -14.75 29.75
N LEU A 250 16.94 -14.62 28.41
CA LEU A 250 16.99 -13.32 27.74
C LEU A 250 15.67 -12.56 27.93
N LYS A 251 15.80 -11.31 28.37
CA LYS A 251 14.68 -10.44 28.74
C LYS A 251 14.87 -9.02 28.20
N THR A 252 13.77 -8.30 28.05
CA THR A 252 13.78 -6.86 27.80
C THR A 252 14.45 -6.13 28.96
N LYS A 253 15.05 -4.98 28.67
CA LYS A 253 15.59 -4.02 29.64
C LYS A 253 14.46 -3.18 30.21
N GLY A 254 14.75 -2.49 31.32
CA GLY A 254 13.82 -1.57 31.98
C GLY A 254 13.33 -2.05 33.34
N ARG A 255 12.35 -1.34 33.91
CA ARG A 255 11.88 -1.55 35.29
C ARG A 255 11.13 -2.87 35.49
N SER A 256 10.52 -3.40 34.42
CA SER A 256 9.80 -4.67 34.44
C SER A 256 10.25 -5.54 33.26
N PRO A 257 11.40 -6.23 33.36
CA PRO A 257 11.91 -7.12 32.31
C PRO A 257 10.91 -8.22 31.94
N LYS A 258 10.63 -8.37 30.64
CA LYS A 258 9.78 -9.44 30.09
C LYS A 258 10.65 -10.43 29.29
N PRO A 259 10.40 -11.74 29.35
CA PRO A 259 11.15 -12.71 28.55
C PRO A 259 10.90 -12.49 27.06
N PHE A 260 11.95 -12.58 26.23
CA PHE A 260 11.78 -12.56 24.76
C PHE A 260 11.10 -13.82 24.24
N PHE A 261 11.22 -14.92 24.97
CA PHE A 261 10.61 -16.21 24.69
C PHE A 261 9.75 -16.69 25.87
N PRO A 262 8.54 -16.14 26.08
CA PRO A 262 7.57 -16.72 27.01
C PRO A 262 7.35 -18.20 26.71
N ALA A 263 7.21 -19.05 27.73
CA ALA A 263 7.02 -20.49 27.52
C ALA A 263 5.75 -20.78 26.71
N LEU A 264 5.90 -21.61 25.66
CA LEU A 264 4.84 -22.04 24.76
C LEU A 264 4.67 -23.58 24.78
N ASP A 265 3.96 -24.13 23.82
CA ASP A 265 3.77 -25.57 23.65
C ASP A 265 4.94 -26.23 22.91
N THR A 266 5.06 -27.55 23.06
CA THR A 266 5.96 -28.41 22.29
C THR A 266 5.16 -29.32 21.36
N GLY A 267 5.71 -29.66 20.21
CA GLY A 267 5.07 -30.60 19.28
C GLY A 267 5.90 -30.84 18.02
N ALA A 268 5.33 -31.58 17.08
CA ALA A 268 5.91 -31.78 15.77
C ALA A 268 4.80 -31.90 14.71
N LEU A 269 5.13 -31.55 13.46
CA LEU A 269 4.27 -31.83 12.32
C LEU A 269 4.37 -33.29 11.90
N ASN A 270 3.28 -33.83 11.35
CA ASN A 270 3.32 -35.13 10.70
C ASN A 270 4.19 -35.06 9.43
N GLU A 271 4.87 -36.14 9.06
CA GLU A 271 5.80 -36.20 7.92
C GLU A 271 5.18 -35.74 6.59
N ASN A 272 3.91 -36.09 6.35
CA ASN A 272 3.21 -35.79 5.08
C ASN A 272 2.45 -34.45 5.10
N SER A 273 2.66 -33.61 6.11
CA SER A 273 1.93 -32.34 6.24
C SER A 273 2.78 -31.14 5.86
N THR A 274 2.13 -30.05 5.43
CA THR A 274 2.75 -28.76 5.20
C THR A 274 1.98 -27.70 5.97
N LEU A 275 2.68 -26.92 6.80
CA LEU A 275 2.09 -25.84 7.57
C LEU A 275 2.39 -24.50 6.88
N TYR A 276 1.34 -23.77 6.55
CA TYR A 276 1.39 -22.42 6.01
C TYR A 276 1.08 -21.43 7.13
N VAL A 277 2.01 -20.50 7.41
CA VAL A 277 1.83 -19.50 8.46
C VAL A 277 1.90 -18.12 7.84
N GLU A 278 0.84 -17.33 8.01
CA GLU A 278 0.85 -15.90 7.69
C GLU A 278 1.16 -15.09 8.95
N THR A 279 2.04 -14.10 8.83
CA THR A 279 2.32 -13.14 9.90
C THR A 279 2.51 -11.72 9.40
N TYR A 280 2.13 -10.74 10.22
CA TYR A 280 2.39 -9.32 9.95
C TYR A 280 2.46 -8.54 11.26
N PHE A 281 2.91 -7.29 11.16
CA PHE A 281 2.96 -6.35 12.28
C PHE A 281 1.87 -5.29 12.15
N ASN A 282 1.20 -4.97 13.26
CA ASN A 282 0.30 -3.83 13.31
C ASN A 282 0.26 -3.25 14.73
N ARG A 283 0.33 -1.91 14.83
CA ARG A 283 0.24 -1.14 16.08
C ARG A 283 1.12 -1.67 17.23
N GLY A 284 2.36 -2.03 16.90
CA GLY A 284 3.33 -2.51 17.87
C GLY A 284 3.32 -4.01 18.11
N GLU A 285 2.32 -4.75 17.62
CA GLU A 285 2.16 -6.19 17.85
C GLU A 285 2.53 -6.99 16.60
N ARG A 286 2.72 -8.30 16.79
CA ARG A 286 2.81 -9.31 15.72
C ARG A 286 1.57 -10.20 15.76
N PHE A 287 0.95 -10.42 14.61
CA PHE A 287 -0.22 -11.28 14.42
C PHE A 287 0.12 -12.47 13.54
N MET A 288 -0.56 -13.59 13.76
CA MET A 288 -0.31 -14.86 13.09
C MET A 288 -1.61 -15.62 12.84
N ARG A 289 -1.72 -16.28 11.69
CA ARG A 289 -2.69 -17.34 11.46
C ARG A 289 -2.04 -18.46 10.65
N ALA A 290 -2.59 -19.66 10.72
CA ALA A 290 -2.01 -20.80 10.04
C ALA A 290 -3.06 -21.72 9.42
N TRP A 291 -2.64 -22.42 8.38
CA TRP A 291 -3.36 -23.52 7.73
C TRP A 291 -2.44 -24.71 7.58
N ILE A 292 -3.00 -25.91 7.65
CA ILE A 292 -2.25 -27.15 7.49
C ILE A 292 -2.83 -27.95 6.33
N ASP A 293 -1.98 -28.29 5.38
CA ASP A 293 -2.25 -29.32 4.38
C ASP A 293 -1.76 -30.65 4.94
N ARG A 294 -2.58 -31.70 4.87
CA ARG A 294 -2.27 -33.04 5.40
C ARG A 294 -1.83 -34.02 4.30
N GLY A 295 -1.45 -33.49 3.14
CA GLY A 295 -1.00 -34.25 1.97
C GLY A 295 -2.07 -34.45 0.91
N ASP A 296 -3.22 -33.78 1.03
CA ASP A 296 -4.35 -33.85 0.09
C ASP A 296 -4.48 -32.60 -0.80
N GLY A 297 -3.57 -31.63 -0.66
CA GLY A 297 -3.58 -30.40 -1.44
C GLY A 297 -4.64 -29.40 -0.98
N LYS A 298 -5.26 -29.61 0.20
CA LYS A 298 -6.36 -28.79 0.71
C LYS A 298 -6.02 -28.24 2.09
N PRO A 299 -5.32 -27.09 2.16
CA PRO A 299 -5.01 -26.47 3.44
C PRO A 299 -6.27 -26.15 4.26
N VAL A 300 -6.34 -26.64 5.49
CA VAL A 300 -7.42 -26.33 6.43
C VAL A 300 -6.94 -25.38 7.52
N PRO A 301 -7.76 -24.42 7.99
CA PRO A 301 -7.36 -23.49 9.05
C PRO A 301 -6.97 -24.22 10.34
N VAL A 302 -5.82 -23.85 10.91
CA VAL A 302 -5.37 -24.24 12.26
C VAL A 302 -5.88 -23.25 13.30
N THR A 303 -5.99 -21.97 12.89
CA THR A 303 -6.52 -20.87 13.70
C THR A 303 -7.75 -20.30 13.02
N SER A 304 -8.81 -20.00 13.79
CA SER A 304 -10.04 -19.40 13.26
C SER A 304 -9.89 -17.94 12.85
N ASP A 305 -9.03 -17.19 13.53
CA ASP A 305 -8.70 -15.79 13.26
C ASP A 305 -7.21 -15.53 13.63
N PHE A 306 -6.74 -14.30 13.47
CA PHE A 306 -5.39 -13.89 13.82
C PHE A 306 -5.14 -13.96 15.33
N ALA A 307 -4.17 -14.80 15.70
CA ALA A 307 -3.61 -14.86 17.04
C ALA A 307 -2.54 -13.79 17.23
N ARG A 308 -2.59 -13.05 18.35
CA ARG A 308 -1.51 -12.17 18.78
C ARG A 308 -0.35 -12.99 19.35
N ASP A 309 0.88 -12.62 19.03
CA ASP A 309 2.08 -13.18 19.67
C ASP A 309 2.02 -13.04 21.21
N LYS A 310 2.58 -14.01 21.92
CA LYS A 310 2.67 -13.99 23.39
C LYS A 310 3.75 -13.01 23.88
N PHE A 311 4.75 -12.70 23.06
CA PHE A 311 5.65 -11.59 23.32
C PHE A 311 4.96 -10.27 22.95
N GLU A 312 4.43 -9.59 23.96
CA GLU A 312 3.71 -8.32 23.80
C GLU A 312 4.61 -7.21 23.23
N GLU A 313 4.02 -6.31 22.45
CA GLU A 313 4.73 -5.18 21.85
C GLU A 313 5.90 -5.60 20.96
N TYR A 314 5.76 -6.79 20.33
CA TYR A 314 6.78 -7.43 19.51
C TYR A 314 7.46 -6.46 18.53
N GLU A 315 6.67 -5.71 17.75
CA GLU A 315 7.19 -4.81 16.73
C GLU A 315 7.95 -3.63 17.34
N TYR A 316 7.50 -3.12 18.49
CA TYR A 316 8.20 -2.04 19.18
C TYR A 316 9.52 -2.53 19.78
N GLY A 317 9.55 -3.77 20.25
CA GLY A 317 10.72 -4.44 20.84
C GLY A 317 11.73 -4.99 19.84
N LEU A 318 11.48 -4.90 18.52
CA LEU A 318 12.37 -5.48 17.50
C LEU A 318 13.82 -5.00 17.61
N TYR A 319 14.05 -3.69 17.84
CA TYR A 319 15.40 -3.13 17.97
C TYR A 319 16.16 -3.74 19.15
N GLU A 320 15.50 -3.77 20.30
CA GLU A 320 16.09 -4.33 21.52
C GLU A 320 16.36 -5.83 21.38
N ARG A 321 15.38 -6.56 20.85
CA ARG A 321 15.47 -8.00 20.62
C ARG A 321 16.58 -8.33 19.62
N ALA A 322 16.68 -7.57 18.53
CA ALA A 322 17.73 -7.76 17.53
C ALA A 322 19.14 -7.52 18.13
N THR A 323 19.28 -6.48 18.95
CA THR A 323 20.54 -6.15 19.63
C THR A 323 20.94 -7.22 20.66
N ALA A 324 19.97 -7.88 21.30
CA ALA A 324 20.23 -8.94 22.26
C ALA A 324 20.58 -10.28 21.59
N LEU A 325 19.97 -10.58 20.44
CA LEU A 325 20.10 -11.90 19.78
C LEU A 325 21.22 -11.96 18.74
N TYR A 326 21.52 -10.86 18.05
CA TYR A 326 22.41 -10.84 16.90
C TYR A 326 23.59 -9.90 17.12
N GLY A 327 24.45 -10.25 18.09
CA GLY A 327 25.57 -9.40 18.52
C GLY A 327 26.52 -8.97 17.39
N THR A 328 26.73 -9.83 16.39
CA THR A 328 27.61 -9.57 15.24
C THR A 328 27.05 -8.50 14.30
N CYS A 329 25.75 -8.51 14.01
CA CYS A 329 25.09 -7.49 13.21
C CYS A 329 23.60 -7.36 13.59
N PRO A 330 23.27 -6.51 14.59
CA PRO A 330 21.89 -6.30 15.02
C PRO A 330 20.95 -5.82 13.90
N SER A 331 21.46 -5.06 12.92
CA SER A 331 20.67 -4.54 11.80
C SER A 331 20.18 -5.64 10.86
N GLU A 332 21.00 -6.66 10.60
CA GLU A 332 20.58 -7.86 9.86
C GLU A 332 19.63 -8.72 10.71
N GLY A 333 19.90 -8.86 12.01
CA GLY A 333 19.00 -9.50 12.96
C GLY A 333 17.61 -8.88 13.02
N PHE A 334 17.52 -7.55 12.88
CA PHE A 334 16.26 -6.82 12.80
C PHE A 334 15.48 -7.22 11.54
N GLU A 335 16.15 -7.37 10.40
CA GLU A 335 15.51 -7.81 9.14
C GLU A 335 15.07 -9.27 9.24
N LEU A 336 15.88 -10.14 9.82
CA LEU A 336 15.50 -11.53 10.07
C LEU A 336 14.24 -11.64 10.94
N LEU A 337 14.17 -10.91 12.06
CA LEU A 337 13.00 -10.91 12.93
C LEU A 337 11.74 -10.31 12.29
N ARG A 338 11.89 -9.46 11.26
CA ARG A 338 10.79 -8.76 10.60
C ARG A 338 10.32 -9.43 9.32
N PHE A 339 11.24 -9.93 8.51
CA PHE A 339 10.98 -10.43 7.16
C PHE A 339 11.30 -11.93 7.02
N GLY A 340 11.97 -12.52 8.01
CA GLY A 340 12.60 -13.83 7.89
C GLY A 340 13.81 -13.85 6.94
N ARG A 341 14.17 -12.71 6.34
CA ARG A 341 15.17 -12.57 5.27
C ARG A 341 16.00 -11.31 5.50
N ILE A 342 17.28 -11.35 5.14
CA ILE A 342 18.12 -10.17 5.05
C ILE A 342 17.91 -9.58 3.65
N LEU A 343 17.36 -8.37 3.57
CA LEU A 343 17.00 -7.74 2.29
C LEU A 343 17.97 -6.60 1.92
N SER A 344 18.73 -6.10 2.89
CA SER A 344 19.60 -4.93 2.70
C SER A 344 20.94 -5.22 2.00
N THR A 345 21.32 -6.50 1.84
CA THR A 345 22.60 -6.88 1.23
C THR A 345 22.53 -8.32 0.69
N ASP A 346 23.28 -8.59 -0.37
CA ASP A 346 23.48 -9.95 -0.91
C ASP A 346 24.67 -10.67 -0.24
N THR A 347 25.46 -9.93 0.55
CA THR A 347 26.58 -10.46 1.32
C THR A 347 26.35 -10.19 2.81
N PRO A 348 25.56 -11.05 3.50
CA PRO A 348 25.30 -10.91 4.93
C PRO A 348 26.57 -10.94 5.77
N THR A 349 26.56 -10.17 6.85
CA THR A 349 27.60 -10.18 7.89
C THR A 349 27.40 -11.37 8.84
N LEU A 350 26.15 -11.72 9.14
CA LEU A 350 25.80 -12.89 9.95
C LEU A 350 26.10 -14.19 9.19
N THR A 351 26.81 -15.12 9.82
CA THR A 351 26.99 -16.48 9.31
C THR A 351 25.66 -17.25 9.32
N ALA A 352 25.57 -18.34 8.54
CA ALA A 352 24.33 -19.15 8.47
C ALA A 352 23.84 -19.63 9.86
N THR A 353 24.76 -19.96 10.78
CA THR A 353 24.40 -20.36 12.15
C THR A 353 23.89 -19.19 12.98
N GLU A 354 24.45 -18.00 12.82
CA GLU A 354 23.99 -16.79 13.52
C GLU A 354 22.65 -16.27 12.98
N GLN A 355 22.26 -16.68 11.77
CA GLN A 355 20.96 -16.33 11.19
C GLN A 355 19.78 -17.12 11.79
N ALA A 356 20.02 -18.08 12.70
CA ALA A 356 18.95 -18.81 13.39
C ALA A 356 17.91 -17.83 13.98
N THR A 357 16.67 -17.95 13.54
CA THR A 357 15.59 -16.99 13.83
C THR A 357 14.38 -17.71 14.40
N TRP A 358 14.32 -17.76 15.72
CA TRP A 358 13.23 -18.39 16.46
C TRP A 358 12.00 -17.49 16.50
N VAL A 359 10.92 -17.93 15.88
CA VAL A 359 9.61 -17.28 15.91
C VAL A 359 8.55 -18.22 16.42
N SER A 360 7.57 -17.68 17.15
CA SER A 360 6.38 -18.43 17.53
C SER A 360 5.50 -18.62 16.29
N VAL A 361 4.85 -19.78 16.16
CA VAL A 361 3.82 -20.05 15.15
C VAL A 361 2.73 -20.97 15.72
N PRO A 362 1.45 -20.80 15.33
CA PRO A 362 0.42 -21.79 15.58
C PRO A 362 0.70 -23.06 14.75
N PHE A 363 0.72 -24.23 15.38
CA PHE A 363 1.03 -25.50 14.67
C PHE A 363 -0.05 -26.57 14.85
N ALA A 364 -0.95 -26.40 15.81
CA ALA A 364 -2.15 -27.22 16.00
C ALA A 364 -3.23 -26.39 16.70
N GLU A 365 -4.48 -26.87 16.69
CA GLU A 365 -5.59 -26.17 17.33
C GLU A 365 -5.26 -25.86 18.81
N GLY A 366 -5.33 -24.58 19.17
CA GLY A 366 -5.01 -24.09 20.51
C GLY A 366 -3.53 -24.16 20.92
N LYS A 367 -2.63 -24.64 20.05
CA LYS A 367 -1.19 -24.81 20.35
C LYS A 367 -0.30 -23.90 19.52
N THR A 368 0.65 -23.26 20.19
CA THR A 368 1.67 -22.40 19.56
C THR A 368 3.04 -22.84 20.06
N GLY A 369 4.07 -22.82 19.23
CA GLY A 369 5.43 -23.19 19.63
C GLY A 369 6.48 -22.44 18.83
N TYR A 370 7.74 -22.47 19.28
CA TYR A 370 8.85 -21.82 18.58
C TYR A 370 9.48 -22.76 17.55
N ILE A 371 9.80 -22.21 16.38
CA ILE A 371 10.58 -22.85 15.32
C ILE A 371 11.61 -21.86 14.77
N ASP A 372 12.78 -22.36 14.38
CA ASP A 372 13.76 -21.58 13.64
C ASP A 372 13.40 -21.60 12.15
N ILE A 373 12.90 -20.47 11.65
CA ILE A 373 12.47 -20.30 10.25
C ILE A 373 13.63 -20.21 9.25
N ASN A 374 14.88 -20.18 9.72
CA ASN A 374 16.07 -20.23 8.86
C ASN A 374 16.67 -21.64 8.74
N GLN A 375 15.99 -22.66 9.29
CA GLN A 375 16.30 -24.05 8.98
C GLN A 375 16.08 -24.36 7.49
N ALA A 376 16.88 -25.30 6.97
CA ALA A 376 16.79 -25.74 5.59
C ALA A 376 15.38 -26.29 5.28
N GLY A 377 14.82 -25.90 4.13
CA GLY A 377 13.51 -26.37 3.66
C GLY A 377 12.33 -25.45 4.00
N ILE A 378 12.43 -24.57 5.00
CA ILE A 378 11.39 -23.59 5.30
C ILE A 378 11.45 -22.44 4.28
N GLN A 379 10.35 -22.24 3.55
CA GLN A 379 10.27 -21.14 2.57
C GLN A 379 9.74 -19.87 3.20
N LYS A 380 10.26 -18.72 2.78
CA LYS A 380 9.86 -17.39 3.23
C LYS A 380 9.38 -16.55 2.05
N LEU A 381 8.09 -16.26 2.04
CA LEU A 381 7.42 -15.47 1.00
C LEU A 381 6.81 -14.22 1.62
N SER A 382 6.28 -13.35 0.79
CA SER A 382 5.47 -12.20 1.18
C SER A 382 4.30 -12.01 0.22
N ASP A 383 3.49 -10.97 0.42
CA ASP A 383 2.46 -10.62 -0.56
C ASP A 383 3.09 -10.30 -1.94
N ALA A 384 4.38 -9.93 -2.00
CA ALA A 384 5.10 -9.72 -3.26
C ALA A 384 5.15 -10.92 -4.21
N ASP A 385 4.94 -12.12 -3.66
CA ASP A 385 5.16 -13.38 -4.38
C ASP A 385 3.87 -13.99 -4.93
N PHE A 386 2.72 -13.35 -4.70
CA PHE A 386 1.39 -13.81 -5.12
C PHE A 386 1.16 -15.31 -4.87
N PRO A 387 1.32 -15.79 -3.62
CA PRO A 387 1.26 -17.22 -3.32
C PRO A 387 -0.12 -17.83 -3.65
N SER A 388 -0.11 -18.99 -4.30
CA SER A 388 -1.32 -19.73 -4.71
C SER A 388 -2.20 -20.16 -3.54
N PHE A 389 -1.62 -20.47 -2.38
CA PHE A 389 -2.36 -20.75 -1.14
C PHE A 389 -3.11 -19.52 -0.58
N MET A 390 -2.80 -18.32 -1.08
CA MET A 390 -3.58 -17.09 -0.87
C MET A 390 -4.50 -16.78 -2.05
N HIS A 391 -4.84 -17.80 -2.84
CA HIS A 391 -5.81 -17.82 -3.95
C HIS A 391 -5.36 -17.18 -5.27
N TRP A 392 -4.15 -16.64 -5.36
CA TRP A 392 -3.65 -16.04 -6.60
C TRP A 392 -3.43 -17.09 -7.70
N GLN A 393 -4.11 -16.94 -8.82
CA GLN A 393 -4.06 -17.91 -9.93
C GLN A 393 -4.38 -17.25 -11.28
N LYS A 394 -3.62 -17.61 -12.32
CA LYS A 394 -3.97 -17.29 -13.72
C LYS A 394 -5.17 -18.12 -14.18
N ILE A 395 -6.15 -17.46 -14.81
CA ILE A 395 -7.29 -18.09 -15.48
C ILE A 395 -7.21 -17.74 -16.96
N GLU A 396 -6.89 -18.74 -17.78
CA GLU A 396 -6.63 -18.59 -19.20
C GLU A 396 -7.07 -19.85 -19.98
N ASP A 397 -6.87 -19.86 -21.28
CA ASP A 397 -7.23 -20.97 -22.15
C ASP A 397 -6.55 -22.26 -21.65
N GLY A 398 -7.33 -23.28 -21.29
CA GLY A 398 -6.84 -24.55 -20.72
C GLY A 398 -7.03 -24.71 -19.20
N ASN A 399 -7.22 -23.61 -18.46
CA ASN A 399 -7.57 -23.62 -17.02
C ASN A 399 -8.60 -22.54 -16.70
N THR A 400 -9.73 -22.60 -17.40
CA THR A 400 -10.83 -21.63 -17.29
C THR A 400 -12.15 -22.33 -17.02
N PRO A 401 -13.05 -21.74 -16.18
CA PRO A 401 -14.40 -22.25 -16.03
C PRO A 401 -15.32 -21.86 -17.20
N PHE A 402 -14.84 -21.04 -18.16
CA PHE A 402 -15.61 -20.53 -19.29
C PHE A 402 -15.37 -21.33 -20.57
N ASP A 403 -16.42 -21.57 -21.35
CA ASP A 403 -16.35 -22.23 -22.66
C ASP A 403 -15.98 -21.25 -23.81
N GLN A 404 -16.07 -21.73 -25.06
CA GLN A 404 -15.73 -20.96 -26.26
C GLN A 404 -16.64 -19.76 -26.51
N ASP A 405 -17.86 -19.79 -25.97
CA ASP A 405 -18.85 -18.71 -26.04
C ASP A 405 -18.72 -17.78 -24.82
N GLY A 406 -17.81 -18.09 -23.90
CA GLY A 406 -17.52 -17.32 -22.71
C GLY A 406 -18.54 -17.54 -21.59
N LEU A 407 -19.24 -18.68 -21.55
CA LEU A 407 -20.20 -19.05 -20.51
C LEU A 407 -19.54 -19.92 -19.43
N CYS A 408 -19.75 -19.57 -18.16
CA CYS A 408 -19.23 -20.30 -17.02
C CYS A 408 -19.96 -21.63 -16.81
N GLY A 409 -19.21 -22.74 -16.78
CA GLY A 409 -19.69 -24.05 -16.39
C GLY A 409 -19.70 -24.22 -14.86
N TYR A 410 -20.77 -24.83 -14.32
CA TYR A 410 -20.90 -25.07 -12.89
C TYR A 410 -19.84 -26.05 -12.36
N ASP A 411 -19.69 -27.22 -13.01
CA ASP A 411 -18.77 -28.27 -12.55
C ASP A 411 -17.30 -27.85 -12.65
N THR A 412 -16.95 -27.13 -13.72
CA THR A 412 -15.60 -26.56 -13.90
C THR A 412 -15.33 -25.47 -12.87
N LEU A 413 -16.29 -24.60 -12.59
CA LEU A 413 -16.18 -23.61 -11.52
C LEU A 413 -15.97 -24.26 -10.16
N CYS A 414 -16.80 -25.25 -9.78
CA CYS A 414 -16.65 -25.98 -8.53
C CYS A 414 -15.27 -26.64 -8.41
N ARG A 415 -14.75 -27.20 -9.51
CA ARG A 415 -13.42 -27.82 -9.54
C ARG A 415 -12.30 -26.81 -9.30
N ILE A 416 -12.28 -25.72 -10.06
CA ILE A 416 -11.24 -24.68 -9.96
C ILE A 416 -11.33 -23.95 -8.62
N ALA A 417 -12.55 -23.62 -8.18
CA ALA A 417 -12.80 -23.02 -6.88
C ALA A 417 -12.75 -24.06 -5.73
N GLY A 418 -12.43 -25.33 -5.98
CA GLY A 418 -12.34 -26.38 -4.97
C GLY A 418 -13.55 -26.48 -4.03
N ALA A 419 -14.76 -26.26 -4.55
CA ALA A 419 -16.01 -26.45 -3.84
C ALA A 419 -16.37 -27.95 -3.85
N THR A 420 -16.39 -28.57 -2.67
CA THR A 420 -16.90 -29.93 -2.47
C THR A 420 -18.11 -29.80 -1.53
N ASP A 421 -19.30 -30.20 -2.00
CA ASP A 421 -20.57 -30.23 -1.26
C ASP A 421 -21.51 -29.00 -1.34
N SER A 422 -21.63 -28.33 -2.49
CA SER A 422 -22.86 -27.58 -2.78
C SER A 422 -23.98 -28.58 -3.14
N GLN A 423 -24.87 -28.86 -2.18
CA GLN A 423 -26.09 -29.66 -2.41
C GLN A 423 -26.77 -29.16 -3.70
N PRO A 424 -26.95 -30.02 -4.73
CA PRO A 424 -27.72 -29.64 -5.90
C PRO A 424 -29.11 -29.23 -5.45
N ILE A 425 -29.61 -28.09 -5.93
CA ILE A 425 -31.02 -27.73 -5.74
C ILE A 425 -31.84 -28.90 -6.29
N THR A 426 -32.73 -29.47 -5.46
CA THR A 426 -33.51 -30.66 -5.82
C THR A 426 -34.33 -30.40 -7.09
N PRO A 427 -34.26 -31.28 -8.11
CA PRO A 427 -34.86 -31.05 -9.44
C PRO A 427 -36.39 -30.99 -9.50
N SER A 428 -37.11 -31.04 -8.38
CA SER A 428 -38.55 -31.31 -8.36
C SER A 428 -39.47 -30.12 -8.64
N ASP A 429 -38.93 -28.91 -8.89
CA ASP A 429 -39.76 -27.70 -9.12
C ASP A 429 -39.39 -26.83 -10.35
N MET A 430 -38.44 -27.21 -11.22
CA MET A 430 -37.84 -26.23 -12.16
C MET A 430 -37.69 -26.72 -13.62
N THR A 431 -38.08 -25.86 -14.57
CA THR A 431 -38.00 -26.08 -16.03
C THR A 431 -36.58 -25.92 -16.58
N SER A 432 -36.25 -26.69 -17.62
CA SER A 432 -34.92 -27.24 -17.92
C SER A 432 -33.94 -26.38 -18.75
N GLU A 433 -33.73 -25.10 -18.42
CA GLU A 433 -32.69 -24.31 -19.13
C GLU A 433 -32.09 -23.18 -18.27
N PHE A 434 -32.91 -22.50 -17.48
CA PHE A 434 -32.46 -21.52 -16.48
C PHE A 434 -31.79 -22.17 -15.26
N SER A 435 -31.72 -23.50 -15.20
CA SER A 435 -31.15 -24.24 -14.07
C SER A 435 -29.65 -23.98 -13.89
N HIS A 436 -28.86 -23.89 -14.96
CA HIS A 436 -27.41 -23.71 -14.87
C HIS A 436 -27.02 -22.26 -14.52
N ASP A 437 -27.69 -21.26 -15.12
CA ASP A 437 -27.55 -19.84 -14.76
C ASP A 437 -27.84 -19.64 -13.28
N GLN A 438 -28.98 -20.17 -12.81
CA GLN A 438 -29.39 -20.08 -11.42
C GLN A 438 -28.47 -20.86 -10.48
N GLN A 439 -27.91 -22.00 -10.90
CA GLN A 439 -26.95 -22.76 -10.10
C GLN A 439 -25.64 -22.01 -9.90
N VAL A 440 -25.05 -21.46 -10.98
CA VAL A 440 -23.81 -20.67 -10.88
C VAL A 440 -24.05 -19.40 -10.08
N ALA A 441 -25.13 -18.66 -10.39
CA ALA A 441 -25.50 -17.48 -9.62
C ALA A 441 -25.74 -17.81 -8.14
N ALA A 442 -26.46 -18.89 -7.82
CA ALA A 442 -26.69 -19.31 -6.45
C ALA A 442 -25.39 -19.71 -5.73
N LEU A 443 -24.49 -20.42 -6.40
CA LEU A 443 -23.18 -20.79 -5.86
C LEU A 443 -22.37 -19.54 -5.51
N VAL A 444 -22.21 -18.64 -6.48
CA VAL A 444 -21.43 -17.41 -6.31
C VAL A 444 -22.07 -16.49 -5.27
N GLN A 445 -23.40 -16.42 -5.17
CA GLN A 445 -24.07 -15.58 -4.18
C GLN A 445 -24.02 -16.16 -2.76
N ARG A 446 -24.09 -17.48 -2.60
CA ARG A 446 -24.26 -18.13 -1.28
C ARG A 446 -22.95 -18.63 -0.67
N ASP A 447 -21.97 -19.01 -1.49
CA ASP A 447 -20.72 -19.60 -1.02
C ASP A 447 -19.62 -18.55 -0.86
N VAL A 448 -19.37 -18.17 0.40
CA VAL A 448 -18.33 -17.18 0.76
C VAL A 448 -16.92 -17.68 0.42
N SER A 449 -16.69 -19.00 0.49
CA SER A 449 -15.38 -19.60 0.20
C SER A 449 -15.06 -19.56 -1.30
N VAL A 450 -16.07 -19.80 -2.15
CA VAL A 450 -15.95 -19.64 -3.60
C VAL A 450 -15.68 -18.18 -3.93
N ARG A 451 -16.45 -17.23 -3.40
CA ARG A 451 -16.21 -15.79 -3.60
C ARG A 451 -14.81 -15.36 -3.17
N ALA A 452 -14.30 -15.89 -2.06
CA ALA A 452 -12.95 -15.58 -1.59
C ALA A 452 -11.88 -16.05 -2.59
N LYS A 453 -12.08 -17.20 -3.25
CA LYS A 453 -11.17 -17.70 -4.29
C LYS A 453 -11.25 -16.89 -5.58
N LEU A 454 -12.45 -16.51 -6.02
CA LEU A 454 -12.64 -15.69 -7.23
C LEU A 454 -11.88 -14.36 -7.17
N LYS A 455 -11.72 -13.79 -5.97
CA LYS A 455 -10.92 -12.56 -5.74
C LYS A 455 -9.44 -12.70 -6.10
N GLY A 456 -8.89 -13.91 -6.10
CA GLY A 456 -7.49 -14.19 -6.46
C GLY A 456 -7.29 -14.53 -7.93
N PHE A 457 -8.36 -14.62 -8.73
CA PHE A 457 -8.24 -14.91 -10.15
C PHE A 457 -7.67 -13.72 -10.92
N ILE A 458 -6.75 -14.01 -11.83
CA ILE A 458 -6.20 -13.09 -12.82
C ILE A 458 -6.60 -13.64 -14.19
N CYS A 459 -7.59 -13.00 -14.82
CA CYS A 459 -8.32 -13.56 -15.94
C CYS A 459 -7.83 -13.02 -17.28
N HIS A 460 -7.37 -13.90 -18.17
CA HIS A 460 -7.03 -13.58 -19.55
C HIS A 460 -8.26 -13.63 -20.44
N ALA A 461 -8.90 -12.49 -20.64
CA ALA A 461 -10.20 -12.39 -21.31
C ALA A 461 -10.25 -11.23 -22.32
N ARG A 462 -11.24 -11.27 -23.21
CA ARG A 462 -11.60 -10.12 -24.07
C ARG A 462 -12.52 -9.19 -23.27
N SER A 463 -12.32 -7.87 -23.42
CA SER A 463 -13.16 -6.88 -22.73
C SER A 463 -14.62 -6.94 -23.20
N GLU A 464 -15.57 -6.78 -22.28
CA GLU A 464 -16.99 -6.63 -22.62
C GLU A 464 -17.30 -5.32 -23.38
N TRP A 465 -16.37 -4.36 -23.33
CA TRP A 465 -16.45 -3.07 -24.01
C TRP A 465 -15.91 -3.08 -25.45
N ASP A 466 -15.55 -4.26 -25.97
CA ASP A 466 -15.09 -4.51 -27.34
C ASP A 466 -16.20 -5.03 -28.24
N ALA A 467 -16.59 -4.23 -29.24
CA ALA A 467 -17.64 -4.60 -30.19
C ALA A 467 -17.21 -5.66 -31.20
N GLY A 468 -15.92 -5.84 -31.44
CA GLY A 468 -15.39 -6.76 -32.46
C GLY A 468 -15.70 -8.24 -32.20
N ASN A 469 -16.14 -8.58 -30.98
CA ASN A 469 -16.41 -9.96 -30.55
C ASN A 469 -17.88 -10.24 -30.24
N ASN A 470 -18.77 -9.32 -30.59
CA ASN A 470 -20.19 -9.45 -30.24
C ASN A 470 -20.81 -10.71 -30.86
N ASP A 471 -20.45 -11.07 -32.09
CA ASP A 471 -20.99 -12.25 -32.75
C ASP A 471 -20.59 -13.53 -32.00
N GLN A 472 -19.33 -13.64 -31.55
CA GLN A 472 -18.87 -14.76 -30.74
C GLN A 472 -19.54 -14.77 -29.35
N ARG A 473 -19.67 -13.61 -28.71
CA ARG A 473 -20.15 -13.49 -27.31
C ARG A 473 -21.66 -13.60 -27.16
N TYR A 474 -22.41 -13.13 -28.16
CA TYR A 474 -23.86 -12.99 -28.10
C TYR A 474 -24.60 -13.74 -29.20
N GLY A 475 -23.93 -14.25 -30.24
CA GLY A 475 -24.56 -14.91 -31.39
C GLY A 475 -25.51 -16.05 -30.99
N TRP A 476 -25.12 -16.86 -30.00
CA TRP A 476 -25.97 -17.90 -29.41
C TRP A 476 -27.36 -17.40 -28.98
N LEU A 477 -27.50 -16.16 -28.51
CA LEU A 477 -28.79 -15.63 -28.07
C LEU A 477 -29.80 -15.53 -29.22
N ASN A 478 -29.34 -15.47 -30.47
CA ASN A 478 -30.15 -15.38 -31.67
C ASN A 478 -30.40 -16.75 -32.34
N GLU A 479 -29.72 -17.81 -31.90
CA GLU A 479 -29.99 -19.17 -32.38
C GLU A 479 -31.41 -19.62 -31.96
N PRO A 480 -32.02 -20.62 -32.63
CA PRO A 480 -33.41 -21.03 -32.35
C PRO A 480 -33.69 -21.37 -30.88
N GLU A 481 -32.69 -21.93 -30.19
CA GLU A 481 -32.78 -22.27 -28.76
C GLU A 481 -32.32 -21.11 -27.84
N GLY A 482 -31.77 -20.05 -28.40
CA GLY A 482 -31.37 -18.83 -27.72
C GLY A 482 -32.56 -17.98 -27.24
N PHE A 483 -32.29 -17.04 -26.33
CA PHE A 483 -33.33 -16.19 -25.72
C PHE A 483 -34.16 -15.41 -26.75
N PHE A 484 -33.51 -14.82 -27.75
CA PHE A 484 -34.18 -14.06 -28.80
C PHE A 484 -34.75 -14.98 -29.89
N GLY A 485 -34.08 -16.09 -30.22
CA GLY A 485 -34.62 -17.07 -31.19
C GLY A 485 -35.95 -17.65 -30.73
N LYS A 486 -36.09 -17.98 -29.43
CA LYS A 486 -37.36 -18.42 -28.83
C LYS A 486 -38.48 -17.37 -28.85
N ARG A 487 -38.15 -16.10 -29.11
CA ARG A 487 -39.08 -14.98 -29.12
C ARG A 487 -39.25 -14.34 -30.49
N GLU A 488 -38.67 -14.91 -31.54
CA GLU A 488 -38.66 -14.33 -32.89
C GLU A 488 -40.08 -13.95 -33.38
N ASP A 489 -41.10 -14.76 -33.06
CA ASP A 489 -42.50 -14.47 -33.41
C ASP A 489 -43.10 -13.26 -32.68
N THR A 490 -42.63 -12.97 -31.46
CA THR A 490 -43.19 -11.94 -30.57
C THR A 490 -42.34 -10.69 -30.45
N ASP A 491 -41.04 -10.81 -30.74
CA ASP A 491 -40.05 -9.74 -30.74
C ASP A 491 -39.02 -9.95 -31.86
N PRO A 492 -39.43 -9.81 -33.15
CA PRO A 492 -38.59 -10.13 -34.30
C PRO A 492 -37.34 -9.26 -34.45
N HIS A 493 -37.28 -8.11 -33.75
CA HIS A 493 -36.13 -7.20 -33.77
C HIS A 493 -35.38 -7.20 -32.44
N GLY A 494 -35.70 -8.12 -31.51
CA GLY A 494 -35.16 -8.12 -30.15
C GLY A 494 -33.63 -8.22 -30.11
N TYR A 495 -33.05 -9.15 -30.86
CA TYR A 495 -31.60 -9.33 -30.93
C TYR A 495 -30.89 -8.12 -31.56
N GLU A 496 -31.44 -7.58 -32.65
CA GLU A 496 -30.89 -6.39 -33.32
C GLU A 496 -30.90 -5.18 -32.36
N ASN A 497 -32.03 -4.95 -31.67
CA ASN A 497 -32.17 -3.90 -30.67
C ASN A 497 -31.17 -4.07 -29.51
N PHE A 498 -31.01 -5.30 -29.02
CA PHE A 498 -30.04 -5.63 -27.98
C PHE A 498 -28.60 -5.33 -28.42
N ILE A 499 -28.17 -5.81 -29.59
CA ILE A 499 -26.82 -5.56 -30.10
C ILE A 499 -26.59 -4.08 -30.36
N ASN A 500 -27.58 -3.36 -30.88
CA ASN A 500 -27.51 -1.91 -31.07
C ASN A 500 -27.35 -1.18 -29.73
N PHE A 501 -28.04 -1.60 -28.68
CA PHE A 501 -27.86 -1.06 -27.34
C PHE A 501 -26.47 -1.36 -26.76
N VAL A 502 -25.99 -2.60 -26.86
CA VAL A 502 -24.65 -3.01 -26.39
C VAL A 502 -23.56 -2.21 -27.08
N LYS A 503 -23.63 -2.06 -28.42
CA LYS A 503 -22.67 -1.26 -29.21
C LYS A 503 -22.58 0.20 -28.78
N ARG A 504 -23.66 0.79 -28.24
CA ARG A 504 -23.63 2.16 -27.70
C ARG A 504 -22.82 2.26 -26.41
N CYS A 505 -22.71 1.17 -25.65
CA CYS A 505 -21.91 1.12 -24.43
C CYS A 505 -20.43 0.89 -24.73
N GLN A 506 -20.14 0.08 -25.75
CA GLN A 506 -18.80 -0.32 -26.17
C GLN A 506 -18.00 0.84 -26.78
N PHE A 507 -16.72 0.92 -26.42
CA PHE A 507 -15.86 2.06 -26.78
C PHE A 507 -14.43 1.67 -27.14
N LEU A 508 -14.02 0.41 -26.95
CA LEU A 508 -12.61 0.02 -26.94
C LEU A 508 -11.90 0.32 -28.27
N ALA A 509 -12.57 0.09 -29.40
CA ALA A 509 -12.07 0.38 -30.75
C ALA A 509 -11.71 1.86 -30.99
N GLN A 510 -12.28 2.78 -30.20
CA GLN A 510 -12.03 4.23 -30.27
C GLN A 510 -10.87 4.66 -29.36
N THR A 511 -10.20 3.70 -28.71
CA THR A 511 -9.07 3.96 -27.81
C THR A 511 -7.76 3.46 -28.40
N PRO A 512 -6.60 3.91 -27.89
CA PRO A 512 -5.30 3.36 -28.28
C PRO A 512 -5.11 1.86 -27.98
N LEU A 513 -5.98 1.25 -27.15
CA LEU A 513 -5.92 -0.17 -26.85
C LEU A 513 -6.35 -1.03 -28.06
N GLY A 514 -7.28 -0.53 -28.89
CA GLY A 514 -7.80 -1.20 -30.07
C GLY A 514 -8.77 -2.35 -29.79
N GLU A 515 -9.32 -2.94 -30.85
CA GLU A 515 -10.26 -4.06 -30.80
C GLU A 515 -9.58 -5.43 -30.98
N GLY A 516 -10.27 -6.50 -30.59
CA GLY A 516 -9.90 -7.89 -30.83
C GLY A 516 -8.81 -8.47 -29.92
N LYS A 517 -8.34 -7.71 -28.93
CA LYS A 517 -7.27 -8.10 -28.00
C LYS A 517 -7.81 -8.72 -26.70
N LYS A 518 -6.97 -9.53 -26.06
CA LYS A 518 -7.17 -10.00 -24.68
C LYS A 518 -6.39 -9.11 -23.70
N PHE A 519 -6.84 -9.07 -22.46
CA PHE A 519 -6.21 -8.36 -21.36
C PHE A 519 -6.19 -9.26 -20.12
N TRP A 520 -5.35 -8.93 -19.15
CA TRP A 520 -5.33 -9.57 -17.85
C TRP A 520 -6.14 -8.75 -16.85
N PHE A 521 -7.35 -9.23 -16.53
CA PHE A 521 -8.27 -8.60 -15.60
C PHE A 521 -8.07 -9.12 -14.18
N PHE A 522 -8.19 -8.22 -13.21
CA PHE A 522 -8.07 -8.53 -11.78
C PHE A 522 -9.38 -8.21 -11.08
N HIS A 523 -9.68 -8.91 -10.00
CA HIS A 523 -10.72 -8.45 -9.09
C HIS A 523 -10.32 -7.06 -8.55
N PRO A 524 -11.06 -5.98 -8.86
CA PRO A 524 -10.55 -4.62 -8.67
C PRO A 524 -10.22 -4.27 -7.21
N LEU A 525 -11.12 -4.60 -6.28
CA LEU A 525 -10.88 -4.32 -4.85
C LEU A 525 -9.79 -5.21 -4.23
N ALA A 526 -9.58 -6.42 -4.74
CA ALA A 526 -8.53 -7.32 -4.27
C ALA A 526 -7.16 -6.83 -4.74
N PHE A 527 -7.06 -6.37 -6.00
CA PHE A 527 -5.88 -5.69 -6.52
C PHE A 527 -5.50 -4.48 -5.66
N ILE A 528 -6.47 -3.58 -5.39
CA ILE A 528 -6.25 -2.40 -4.55
C ILE A 528 -5.79 -2.82 -3.15
N ARG A 529 -6.51 -3.73 -2.48
CA ARG A 529 -6.16 -4.21 -1.14
C ARG A 529 -4.76 -4.82 -1.10
N HIS A 530 -4.37 -5.58 -2.12
CA HIS A 530 -3.07 -6.21 -2.23
C HIS A 530 -1.94 -5.16 -2.35
N PHE A 531 -2.05 -4.26 -3.34
CA PHE A 531 -1.01 -3.28 -3.62
C PHE A 531 -0.92 -2.14 -2.60
N ARG A 532 -1.98 -1.88 -1.83
CA ARG A 532 -1.94 -0.96 -0.66
C ARG A 532 -0.95 -1.41 0.40
N LYS A 533 -0.71 -2.72 0.52
CA LYS A 533 0.28 -3.26 1.46
C LYS A 533 1.72 -2.98 1.05
N CYS A 534 1.96 -2.61 -0.22
CA CYS A 534 3.29 -2.33 -0.77
C CYS A 534 3.96 -1.12 -0.10
N GLY A 535 3.27 0.02 -0.08
CA GLY A 535 3.78 1.25 0.53
C GLY A 535 5.01 1.88 -0.15
N TRP A 536 5.58 1.26 -1.20
CA TRP A 536 6.66 1.83 -1.99
C TRP A 536 6.20 3.10 -2.70
N LEU A 537 6.99 4.17 -2.64
CA LEU A 537 6.69 5.43 -3.32
C LEU A 537 7.71 5.69 -4.44
N ASN A 538 7.24 5.97 -5.64
CA ASN A 538 8.10 6.42 -6.73
C ASN A 538 8.59 7.87 -6.49
N HIS A 539 9.49 8.34 -7.35
CA HIS A 539 10.07 9.69 -7.22
C HIS A 539 9.03 10.83 -7.30
N LYS A 540 7.98 10.70 -8.13
CA LYS A 540 6.89 11.69 -8.23
C LYS A 540 6.02 11.66 -6.97
N GLU A 541 5.71 10.49 -6.44
CA GLU A 541 4.92 10.30 -5.23
C GLU A 541 5.66 10.88 -4.01
N PHE A 542 6.96 10.64 -3.86
CA PHE A 542 7.76 11.33 -2.83
C PHE A 542 7.76 12.85 -3.03
N ALA A 543 7.90 13.33 -4.25
CA ALA A 543 7.84 14.77 -4.51
C ALA A 543 6.46 15.38 -4.18
N ASN A 544 5.36 14.60 -4.21
CA ASN A 544 4.04 15.08 -3.76
C ASN A 544 4.02 15.37 -2.25
N THR A 545 4.92 14.78 -1.46
CA THR A 545 5.02 15.03 0.00
C THR A 545 5.70 16.37 0.34
N PHE A 546 6.16 17.15 -0.66
CA PHE A 546 6.75 18.46 -0.45
C PHE A 546 5.66 19.55 -0.54
N PRO A 547 5.36 20.27 0.56
CA PRO A 547 4.43 21.39 0.52
C PRO A 547 5.00 22.51 -0.36
N ARG A 548 4.12 23.20 -1.10
CA ARG A 548 4.53 24.33 -1.94
C ARG A 548 5.22 25.42 -1.13
N TYR A 549 4.68 25.71 0.06
CA TYR A 549 5.19 26.74 0.98
C TYR A 549 5.72 26.08 2.27
N PRO A 550 7.02 25.74 2.33
CA PRO A 550 7.57 25.00 3.45
C PRO A 550 7.80 25.81 4.73
N TYR A 551 7.75 27.15 4.72
CA TYR A 551 8.07 27.97 5.91
C TYR A 551 6.82 28.60 6.53
N TYR A 552 6.82 28.72 7.85
CA TYR A 552 5.70 29.29 8.60
C TYR A 552 6.13 30.53 9.38
N THR A 553 5.18 31.42 9.65
CA THR A 553 5.42 32.58 10.49
C THR A 553 5.68 32.17 11.94
N ASN A 554 6.66 32.82 12.58
CA ASN A 554 6.91 32.67 14.02
C ASN A 554 6.02 33.59 14.86
N ASN A 555 5.50 34.65 14.24
CA ASN A 555 4.62 35.65 14.85
C ASN A 555 3.26 35.62 14.13
N GLY A 556 2.16 35.60 14.88
CA GLY A 556 0.78 35.56 14.36
C GLY A 556 -0.01 34.37 14.91
N SER A 557 -1.31 34.55 15.15
CA SER A 557 -2.22 33.52 15.65
C SER A 557 -3.47 33.48 14.76
N PRO A 558 -3.57 32.53 13.81
CA PRO A 558 -2.67 31.38 13.63
C PRO A 558 -1.36 31.71 12.91
N ALA A 559 -0.30 30.97 13.24
CA ALA A 559 0.89 30.86 12.42
C ALA A 559 0.51 30.29 11.05
N SER A 560 0.98 30.92 9.98
CA SER A 560 0.55 30.62 8.60
C SER A 560 1.73 30.47 7.67
N ALA A 561 1.54 29.79 6.55
CA ALA A 561 2.57 29.60 5.55
C ALA A 561 3.05 30.95 4.96
N ILE A 562 4.35 31.08 4.74
CA ILE A 562 4.96 32.24 4.09
C ILE A 562 4.85 32.04 2.57
N THR A 563 3.96 32.80 1.93
CA THR A 563 3.63 32.66 0.50
C THR A 563 4.42 33.61 -0.41
N THR A 564 5.51 34.19 0.08
CA THR A 564 6.37 35.07 -0.72
C THR A 564 6.92 34.33 -1.93
N ASN A 565 6.61 34.81 -3.14
CA ASN A 565 6.95 34.10 -4.37
C ASN A 565 8.44 34.25 -4.74
N ASN A 566 9.31 33.42 -4.13
CA ASN A 566 10.72 33.29 -4.50
C ASN A 566 11.26 31.89 -4.20
N SER A 567 12.45 31.57 -4.72
CA SER A 567 13.10 30.25 -4.60
C SER A 567 13.43 29.79 -3.18
N THR A 568 13.39 30.71 -2.19
CA THR A 568 13.56 30.35 -0.79
C THR A 568 12.27 29.80 -0.22
N TYR A 569 11.14 30.48 -0.44
CA TYR A 569 9.86 30.17 0.21
C TYR A 569 8.90 29.33 -0.63
N VAL A 570 9.23 29.06 -1.90
CA VAL A 570 8.43 28.25 -2.81
C VAL A 570 9.21 27.04 -3.30
N ILE A 571 8.61 25.86 -3.20
CA ILE A 571 9.10 24.63 -3.83
C ILE A 571 8.20 24.31 -5.02
N THR A 572 8.80 24.14 -6.21
CA THR A 572 8.12 23.62 -7.40
C THR A 572 8.17 22.10 -7.44
N LYS A 573 7.30 21.46 -8.23
CA LYS A 573 7.31 20.00 -8.39
C LYS A 573 8.67 19.51 -8.93
N SER A 574 9.20 20.19 -9.93
CA SER A 574 10.52 19.94 -10.49
C SER A 574 11.65 20.04 -9.45
N THR A 575 11.59 21.04 -8.57
CA THR A 575 12.56 21.20 -7.47
C THR A 575 12.46 20.05 -6.46
N ALA A 576 11.24 19.65 -6.08
CA ALA A 576 11.04 18.54 -5.16
C ALA A 576 11.59 17.23 -5.73
N ILE A 577 11.31 16.93 -7.02
CA ILE A 577 11.86 15.75 -7.73
C ILE A 577 13.39 15.79 -7.71
N ALA A 578 14.01 16.90 -8.12
CA ALA A 578 15.46 17.02 -8.20
C ALA A 578 16.16 16.85 -6.84
N ARG A 579 15.51 17.26 -5.75
CA ARG A 579 16.06 17.15 -4.39
C ARG A 579 16.03 15.72 -3.85
N ILE A 580 14.99 14.94 -4.18
CA ILE A 580 14.80 13.61 -3.60
C ILE A 580 15.37 12.47 -4.45
N GLN A 581 15.59 12.68 -5.75
CA GLN A 581 15.90 11.63 -6.74
C GLN A 581 16.97 10.62 -6.29
N ASN A 582 18.07 11.07 -5.64
CA ASN A 582 19.17 10.19 -5.25
C ASN A 582 18.92 9.38 -3.95
N HIS A 583 17.76 9.57 -3.31
CA HIS A 583 17.44 8.94 -2.02
C HIS A 583 16.15 8.13 -2.04
N VAL A 584 15.44 8.06 -3.18
CA VAL A 584 14.14 7.37 -3.30
C VAL A 584 14.23 5.90 -2.88
N ILE A 585 15.22 5.16 -3.39
CA ILE A 585 15.41 3.74 -3.08
C ILE A 585 15.74 3.55 -1.58
N ALA A 586 16.78 4.25 -1.10
CA ALA A 586 17.23 4.15 0.29
C ALA A 586 16.14 4.54 1.30
N LEU A 587 15.31 5.54 0.96
CA LEU A 587 14.22 5.99 1.80
C LEU A 587 13.08 4.96 1.84
N ASN A 588 12.69 4.36 0.71
CA ASN A 588 11.72 3.26 0.69
C ASN A 588 12.22 2.04 1.48
N GLN A 589 13.48 1.64 1.30
CA GLN A 589 14.09 0.54 2.06
C GLN A 589 14.05 0.82 3.57
N THR A 590 14.34 2.05 3.99
CA THR A 590 14.25 2.51 5.38
C THR A 590 12.82 2.48 5.91
N ILE A 591 11.84 2.98 5.16
CA ILE A 591 10.42 2.96 5.54
C ILE A 591 9.95 1.51 5.71
N ARG A 592 10.22 0.63 4.74
CA ARG A 592 9.86 -0.79 4.80
C ARG A 592 10.46 -1.49 6.02
N LYS A 593 11.75 -1.26 6.29
CA LYS A 593 12.48 -1.81 7.43
C LYS A 593 11.93 -1.33 8.75
N TYR A 594 11.84 -0.03 8.98
CA TYR A 594 11.60 0.49 10.32
C TYR A 594 10.13 0.81 10.63
N LEU A 595 9.34 1.22 9.63
CA LEU A 595 7.97 1.72 9.81
C LEU A 595 6.90 0.76 9.31
N GLY A 596 7.18 0.02 8.24
CA GLY A 596 6.17 -0.74 7.48
C GLY A 596 5.38 0.14 6.52
N ALA A 597 4.28 -0.38 5.98
CA ALA A 597 3.46 0.30 4.96
C ALA A 597 2.35 1.22 5.53
N ASP A 598 2.30 1.45 6.85
CA ASP A 598 1.29 2.35 7.43
C ASP A 598 1.53 3.81 6.97
N ALA A 599 0.59 4.34 6.20
CA ALA A 599 0.69 5.68 5.61
C ALA A 599 0.81 6.80 6.65
N ARG A 600 0.26 6.63 7.86
CA ARG A 600 0.31 7.64 8.92
C ARG A 600 1.67 7.68 9.60
N ARG A 601 2.26 6.52 9.92
CA ARG A 601 3.64 6.40 10.39
C ARG A 601 4.59 7.04 9.38
N THR A 602 4.44 6.71 8.09
CA THR A 602 5.25 7.26 7.01
C THR A 602 5.09 8.78 6.90
N ALA A 603 3.85 9.30 6.95
CA ALA A 603 3.61 10.74 6.89
C ALA A 603 4.25 11.50 8.05
N ILE A 604 4.09 11.01 9.28
CA ILE A 604 4.68 11.61 10.49
C ILE A 604 6.21 11.58 10.40
N PHE A 605 6.80 10.46 9.99
CA PHE A 605 8.24 10.32 9.81
C PHE A 605 8.80 11.27 8.75
N LEU A 606 8.18 11.29 7.56
CA LEU A 606 8.60 12.17 6.46
C LEU A 606 8.47 13.64 6.82
N ALA A 607 7.47 14.03 7.63
CA ALA A 607 7.36 15.40 8.13
C ALA A 607 8.57 15.78 9.01
N GLN A 608 9.09 14.85 9.81
CA GLN A 608 10.31 15.10 10.58
C GLN A 608 11.53 15.19 9.67
N VAL A 609 11.70 14.22 8.76
CA VAL A 609 12.80 14.17 7.79
C VAL A 609 12.85 15.43 6.94
N LEU A 610 11.70 15.90 6.46
CA LEU A 610 11.63 17.08 5.60
C LEU A 610 12.21 18.32 6.30
N LEU A 611 11.98 18.48 7.61
CA LEU A 611 12.59 19.58 8.35
C LEU A 611 14.05 19.32 8.69
N GLU A 612 14.41 18.12 9.17
CA GLU A 612 15.78 17.75 9.54
C GLU A 612 16.77 17.87 8.37
N THR A 613 16.31 17.61 7.15
CA THR A 613 17.11 17.72 5.92
C THR A 613 17.09 19.11 5.30
N ALA A 614 16.52 20.11 6.00
CA ALA A 614 16.28 21.44 5.47
C ALA A 614 15.56 21.42 4.11
N GLN A 615 14.50 20.62 4.01
CA GLN A 615 13.71 20.33 2.81
C GLN A 615 14.56 19.77 1.68
N TRP A 616 15.50 18.88 2.01
CA TRP A 616 16.46 18.25 1.09
C TRP A 616 17.31 19.25 0.29
N ARG A 617 17.65 20.40 0.89
CA ARG A 617 18.46 21.43 0.22
C ARG A 617 19.96 21.11 0.27
N ASN A 618 20.60 21.25 -0.88
CA ASN A 618 22.05 21.35 -1.00
C ASN A 618 22.42 22.74 -1.51
N LEU A 619 23.00 23.60 -0.66
CA LEU A 619 23.41 24.95 -1.04
C LEU A 619 24.93 25.06 -1.27
N GLY A 620 25.65 23.93 -1.21
CA GLY A 620 27.10 23.87 -1.38
C GLY A 620 27.89 24.45 -0.20
N GLY A 621 29.22 24.36 -0.28
CA GLY A 621 30.14 24.82 0.76
C GLY A 621 29.80 24.23 2.14
N VAL A 622 29.62 25.11 3.13
CA VAL A 622 29.28 24.73 4.52
C VAL A 622 27.79 24.42 4.74
N ARG A 623 26.97 24.48 3.69
CA ARG A 623 25.52 24.19 3.71
C ARG A 623 25.18 23.00 2.83
N ARG A 624 25.90 21.92 3.07
CA ARG A 624 25.79 20.64 2.35
C ARG A 624 24.55 19.88 2.81
N LEU A 625 23.96 19.12 1.88
CA LEU A 625 22.81 18.25 2.15
C LEU A 625 23.17 17.15 3.17
N LEU A 626 22.21 16.78 4.03
CA LEU A 626 22.35 15.78 5.09
C LEU A 626 23.49 16.03 6.09
N SER A 627 24.01 17.25 6.15
CA SER A 627 25.01 17.67 7.13
C SER A 627 24.53 18.91 7.88
N GLU A 628 24.71 18.94 9.19
CA GLU A 628 24.49 20.13 9.99
C GLU A 628 25.34 21.27 9.43
N TRP A 629 24.68 22.38 9.10
CA TRP A 629 25.35 23.51 8.47
C TRP A 629 26.41 24.12 9.39
N GLY A 630 27.62 24.29 8.85
CA GLY A 630 28.77 24.74 9.63
C GLY A 630 29.56 23.62 10.31
N PHE A 631 29.19 22.35 10.09
CA PHE A 631 30.01 21.17 10.43
C PHE A 631 30.48 21.14 11.89
N GLY A 632 29.57 21.47 12.81
CA GLY A 632 29.82 21.48 14.26
C GLY A 632 30.84 22.52 14.71
N LYS A 633 31.02 23.61 13.95
CA LYS A 633 31.76 24.79 14.41
C LYS A 633 31.09 25.34 15.67
N TYR A 634 31.91 25.71 16.66
CA TYR A 634 31.39 26.33 17.88
C TYR A 634 30.50 27.53 17.58
N SER A 635 29.35 27.58 18.24
CA SER A 635 28.38 28.66 18.18
C SER A 635 27.89 29.01 19.57
N ALA A 636 27.94 30.29 19.95
CA ALA A 636 27.36 30.76 21.21
C ALA A 636 25.82 30.60 21.25
N VAL A 637 25.16 30.53 20.08
CA VAL A 637 23.72 30.28 19.96
C VAL A 637 23.38 28.81 20.22
N ASN A 638 24.31 27.89 19.93
CA ASN A 638 24.20 26.48 20.27
C ASN A 638 25.49 25.99 20.96
N PRO A 639 25.66 26.25 22.27
CA PRO A 639 26.89 25.91 22.99
C PRO A 639 27.21 24.40 23.00
N ALA A 640 26.23 23.53 22.71
CA ALA A 640 26.46 22.09 22.60
C ALA A 640 27.46 21.73 21.49
N THR A 641 27.60 22.57 20.46
CA THR A 641 28.62 22.45 19.40
C THR A 641 30.04 22.32 19.95
N GLN A 642 30.31 22.88 21.12
CA GLN A 642 31.60 22.73 21.80
C GLN A 642 31.95 21.28 22.12
N PHE A 643 30.93 20.44 22.38
CA PHE A 643 31.12 19.10 22.88
C PHE A 643 30.98 18.03 21.80
N TYR A 644 29.97 18.13 20.92
CA TYR A 644 29.84 17.15 19.84
C TYR A 644 30.81 17.40 18.68
N GLY A 645 31.23 18.64 18.44
CA GLY A 645 32.30 19.00 17.49
C GLY A 645 32.18 18.27 16.13
N PRO A 646 33.11 17.38 15.76
CA PRO A 646 33.07 16.66 14.48
C PRO A 646 31.91 15.66 14.34
N PHE A 647 31.21 15.32 15.43
CA PHE A 647 30.00 14.49 15.47
C PHE A 647 28.73 15.35 15.39
N TYR A 648 28.77 16.36 14.52
CA TYR A 648 27.62 17.17 14.12
C TYR A 648 26.58 16.34 13.35
N GLY A 649 25.36 16.86 13.25
CA GLY A 649 24.22 16.18 12.63
C GLY A 649 24.50 15.64 11.22
N ARG A 650 24.27 14.34 11.00
CA ARG A 650 24.34 13.72 9.66
C ARG A 650 23.13 12.83 9.35
N GLY A 651 22.83 12.65 8.08
CA GLY A 651 21.73 11.79 7.61
C GLY A 651 20.35 12.42 7.74
N ILE A 652 19.31 11.65 7.45
CA ILE A 652 17.93 12.15 7.31
C ILE A 652 17.28 12.57 8.65
N MET A 653 17.88 12.20 9.77
CA MET A 653 17.44 12.54 11.12
C MET A 653 18.53 13.25 11.94
N GLN A 654 19.57 13.77 11.26
CA GLN A 654 20.66 14.53 11.87
C GLN A 654 21.28 13.85 13.11
N LEU A 655 21.70 12.58 12.96
CA LEU A 655 22.40 11.83 13.99
C LEU A 655 23.59 12.66 14.50
N THR A 656 23.63 12.94 15.80
CA THR A 656 24.56 13.88 16.45
C THR A 656 25.13 13.23 17.70
N TRP A 657 26.37 13.57 18.11
CA TRP A 657 27.12 13.01 19.25
C TRP A 657 27.82 11.67 19.00
N ALA A 658 29.06 11.53 19.48
CA ALA A 658 29.88 10.35 19.26
C ALA A 658 29.23 9.05 19.77
N GLY A 659 28.44 9.11 20.85
CA GLY A 659 27.70 7.97 21.37
C GLY A 659 26.67 7.44 20.37
N ASN A 660 25.85 8.33 19.80
CA ASN A 660 24.85 7.95 18.81
C ASN A 660 25.47 7.38 17.52
N PHE A 661 26.57 7.97 17.03
CA PHE A 661 27.30 7.40 15.89
C PHE A 661 27.89 6.03 16.25
N SER A 662 28.45 5.86 17.45
CA SER A 662 29.02 4.58 17.92
C SER A 662 27.96 3.49 18.00
N GLU A 663 26.78 3.81 18.55
CA GLU A 663 25.65 2.88 18.64
C GLU A 663 25.16 2.48 17.25
N TYR A 664 25.00 3.43 16.33
CA TYR A 664 24.61 3.13 14.96
C TYR A 664 25.62 2.25 14.23
N GLY A 665 26.91 2.60 14.31
CA GLY A 665 27.98 1.81 13.68
C GLY A 665 28.07 0.38 14.22
N THR A 666 27.80 0.19 15.52
CA THR A 666 27.71 -1.13 16.15
C THR A 666 26.48 -1.88 15.66
N TYR A 667 25.32 -1.23 15.64
CA TYR A 667 24.06 -1.81 15.17
C TYR A 667 24.16 -2.27 13.70
N ARG A 668 24.81 -1.48 12.84
CA ARG A 668 24.98 -1.78 11.41
C ARG A 668 26.22 -2.61 11.09
N ALA A 669 27.05 -2.95 12.08
CA ALA A 669 28.34 -3.62 11.91
C ALA A 669 29.26 -2.93 10.89
N LEU A 670 29.34 -1.60 10.94
CA LEU A 670 30.16 -0.85 9.98
C LEU A 670 31.65 -1.13 10.18
N PRO A 671 32.42 -1.38 9.09
CA PRO A 671 33.84 -1.64 9.20
C PRO A 671 34.60 -0.43 9.73
N ALA A 672 35.69 -0.68 10.43
CA ALA A 672 36.61 0.38 10.86
C ALA A 672 37.17 1.13 9.66
N HIS A 673 37.32 2.45 9.79
CA HIS A 673 37.91 3.29 8.75
C HIS A 673 39.42 3.06 8.65
N VAL A 674 39.94 3.09 7.41
CA VAL A 674 41.37 3.00 7.13
C VAL A 674 41.84 4.32 6.52
N GLY A 675 42.84 4.95 7.13
CA GLY A 675 43.37 6.25 6.72
C GLY A 675 42.77 7.43 7.50
N PRO A 676 43.05 8.67 7.07
CA PRO A 676 42.57 9.87 7.76
C PRO A 676 41.04 10.00 7.64
N TYR A 677 40.40 10.42 8.73
CA TYR A 677 38.97 10.78 8.73
C TYR A 677 38.73 12.07 7.95
N VAL A 678 37.57 12.16 7.28
CA VAL A 678 37.18 13.34 6.51
C VAL A 678 36.84 14.50 7.44
N GLU A 679 37.55 15.62 7.28
CA GLU A 679 37.23 16.90 7.93
C GLU A 679 36.58 17.86 6.92
N ARG A 680 35.36 18.28 7.21
CA ARG A 680 34.56 19.15 6.34
C ARG A 680 34.63 20.63 6.75
N LEU A 681 35.03 20.94 7.99
CA LEU A 681 35.12 22.32 8.46
C LEU A 681 36.30 23.03 7.79
N PRO A 682 36.06 24.08 6.96
CA PRO A 682 37.14 24.74 6.25
C PRO A 682 38.17 25.35 7.19
N ASN A 683 39.45 25.25 6.82
CA ASN A 683 40.58 25.79 7.58
C ASN A 683 40.68 25.24 9.02
N SER A 684 40.16 24.04 9.27
CA SER A 684 40.28 23.35 10.56
C SER A 684 41.25 22.17 10.46
N PRO A 685 42.07 21.89 11.48
CA PRO A 685 42.78 20.61 11.55
C PRO A 685 41.77 19.46 11.66
N VAL A 686 42.16 18.26 11.22
CA VAL A 686 41.31 17.07 11.35
C VAL A 686 40.99 16.84 12.83
N ARG A 687 39.71 16.94 13.19
CA ARG A 687 39.27 16.81 14.60
C ARG A 687 39.15 15.36 15.07
N ILE A 688 38.96 14.40 14.17
CA ILE A 688 38.96 12.97 14.50
C ILE A 688 40.31 12.38 14.13
N THR A 689 41.12 12.08 15.14
CA THR A 689 42.43 11.43 15.01
C THR A 689 42.46 10.12 15.79
N GLU A 690 43.53 9.35 15.61
CA GLU A 690 43.74 8.13 16.38
C GLU A 690 43.68 8.36 17.88
N THR A 691 44.13 9.50 18.41
CA THR A 691 44.23 9.75 19.85
C THR A 691 43.21 10.76 20.38
N SER A 692 42.40 11.37 19.52
CA SER A 692 41.39 12.35 19.94
C SER A 692 40.28 11.72 20.79
N GLU A 693 39.83 12.46 21.81
CA GLU A 693 38.67 12.11 22.63
C GLU A 693 37.50 13.05 22.33
N HIS A 694 36.29 12.50 22.36
CA HIS A 694 35.06 13.20 22.03
C HIS A 694 33.97 12.82 23.01
N TYR A 695 33.10 13.76 23.38
CA TYR A 695 32.01 13.44 24.30
C TYR A 695 30.99 12.51 23.63
N ASN A 696 30.65 11.42 24.31
CA ASN A 696 29.63 10.49 23.82
C ASN A 696 28.23 11.11 23.81
N PHE A 697 27.92 11.96 24.79
CA PHE A 697 26.69 12.73 24.95
C PHE A 697 26.98 14.06 25.65
N ASN A 698 25.94 14.87 25.87
CA ASN A 698 26.09 16.15 26.58
C ASN A 698 26.66 15.93 28.00
N PRO A 699 27.75 16.61 28.40
CA PRO A 699 28.32 16.49 29.73
C PRO A 699 27.34 16.84 30.86
N ARG A 700 26.39 17.74 30.60
CA ARG A 700 25.34 18.11 31.57
C ARG A 700 24.36 16.96 31.86
N ASP A 701 24.27 16.01 30.94
CA ASP A 701 23.43 14.82 31.03
C ASP A 701 24.26 13.57 31.41
N GLY A 702 25.51 13.77 31.90
CA GLY A 702 26.41 12.68 32.29
C GLY A 702 27.26 12.12 31.15
N GLY A 703 27.36 12.82 30.01
CA GLY A 703 28.23 12.44 28.91
C GLY A 703 29.72 12.43 29.30
N MET A 704 30.44 11.43 28.82
CA MET A 704 31.86 11.18 29.10
C MET A 704 32.69 11.23 27.81
N PRO A 705 33.97 11.63 27.87
CA PRO A 705 34.89 11.49 26.75
C PRO A 705 35.03 10.02 26.32
N MET A 706 35.11 9.80 25.02
CA MET A 706 35.40 8.51 24.41
C MET A 706 36.36 8.68 23.23
N ARG A 707 37.25 7.71 23.05
CA ARG A 707 38.09 7.61 21.86
C ARG A 707 37.28 7.03 20.70
N TRP A 708 37.29 7.70 19.54
CA TRP A 708 36.56 7.22 18.36
C TRP A 708 37.30 6.12 17.61
N PHE A 709 38.61 6.27 17.38
CA PHE A 709 39.40 5.32 16.61
C PHE A 709 39.61 3.98 17.35
N PRO A 710 39.56 2.82 16.67
CA PRO A 710 39.19 2.64 15.26
C PRO A 710 37.68 2.39 15.07
N ARG A 711 37.00 3.27 14.35
CA ARG A 711 35.58 3.15 13.95
C ARG A 711 35.37 3.69 12.54
N PHE A 712 34.20 3.46 11.95
CA PHE A 712 33.84 3.99 10.63
C PHE A 712 33.93 5.52 10.58
N ASP A 713 34.09 6.09 9.38
CA ASP A 713 34.07 7.54 9.18
C ASP A 713 32.63 8.09 9.29
N PRO A 714 32.33 8.99 10.24
CA PRO A 714 31.00 9.59 10.38
C PRO A 714 30.49 10.26 9.09
N ASP A 715 31.37 10.76 8.22
CA ASP A 715 31.00 11.43 6.97
C ASP A 715 30.22 10.51 6.01
N ARG A 716 30.44 9.19 6.09
CA ARG A 716 29.68 8.19 5.32
C ARG A 716 28.16 8.30 5.50
N ILE A 717 27.69 8.71 6.69
CA ILE A 717 26.25 8.88 6.95
C ILE A 717 25.66 10.06 6.18
N ALA A 718 26.45 11.07 5.80
CA ALA A 718 25.96 12.18 4.98
C ALA A 718 26.09 11.89 3.47
N GLU A 719 27.06 11.07 3.08
CA GLU A 719 27.45 10.88 1.68
C GLU A 719 26.88 9.61 1.02
N GLU A 720 26.55 8.58 1.79
CA GLU A 720 26.00 7.32 1.28
C GLU A 720 24.48 7.26 1.53
N PRO A 721 23.62 7.38 0.50
CA PRO A 721 22.16 7.39 0.67
C PRO A 721 21.61 6.23 1.51
N PRO A 722 22.09 4.97 1.36
CA PRO A 722 21.63 3.86 2.22
C PRO A 722 21.92 4.10 3.71
N LEU A 723 23.11 4.58 4.09
CA LEU A 723 23.46 4.85 5.49
C LEU A 723 22.77 6.10 6.02
N ALA A 724 22.66 7.13 5.19
CA ALA A 724 21.92 8.35 5.47
C ALA A 724 20.48 8.06 5.90
N CYS A 725 19.79 7.20 5.16
CA CYS A 725 18.40 6.86 5.45
C CYS A 725 18.29 5.83 6.58
N ASP A 726 19.09 4.75 6.56
CA ASP A 726 19.05 3.68 7.57
C ASP A 726 19.37 4.21 8.97
N SER A 727 20.32 5.15 9.12
CA SER A 727 20.62 5.81 10.40
C SER A 727 19.44 6.58 10.99
N GLY A 728 18.60 7.19 10.15
CA GLY A 728 17.38 7.87 10.59
C GLY A 728 16.30 6.89 11.05
N GLY A 729 16.16 5.76 10.35
CA GLY A 729 15.28 4.67 10.76
C GLY A 729 15.73 3.99 12.05
N PHE A 730 17.04 3.73 12.19
CA PHE A 730 17.67 3.28 13.43
C PHE A 730 17.33 4.23 14.58
N TYR A 731 17.58 5.53 14.43
CA TYR A 731 17.29 6.52 15.47
C TYR A 731 15.82 6.49 15.88
N TRP A 732 14.91 6.35 14.91
CA TRP A 732 13.48 6.27 15.16
C TRP A 732 13.07 5.10 16.06
N VAL A 733 13.68 3.93 15.87
CA VAL A 733 13.37 2.72 16.65
C VAL A 733 14.18 2.60 17.94
N SER A 734 15.38 3.18 18.00
CA SER A 734 16.29 3.09 19.15
C SER A 734 16.07 4.19 20.19
N LYS A 735 15.38 5.30 19.85
CA LYS A 735 15.16 6.41 20.77
C LYS A 735 14.36 6.01 22.00
N ALA A 736 14.98 6.12 23.17
CA ALA A 736 14.34 5.96 24.48
C ALA A 736 13.75 7.29 25.00
N PHE A 737 12.64 7.19 25.72
CA PHE A 737 11.93 8.29 26.37
C PHE A 737 11.07 7.77 27.53
N SER A 738 10.36 8.67 28.22
CA SER A 738 9.62 8.35 29.45
C SER A 738 8.53 7.28 29.31
N GLN A 739 8.08 6.99 28.09
CA GLN A 739 7.04 5.99 27.82
C GLN A 739 7.59 4.73 27.13
N GLY A 740 8.92 4.54 27.14
CA GLY A 740 9.60 3.38 26.55
C GLY A 740 10.61 3.76 25.47
N GLN A 741 10.91 2.83 24.59
CA GLN A 741 11.77 3.02 23.41
C GLN A 741 10.93 2.89 22.14
N ASN A 742 11.36 3.51 21.04
CA ASN A 742 10.73 3.50 19.72
C ASN A 742 9.66 4.60 19.56
N ILE A 743 9.94 5.57 18.68
CA ILE A 743 9.05 6.73 18.42
C ILE A 743 7.71 6.27 17.81
N LYS A 744 7.64 5.10 17.17
CA LYS A 744 6.38 4.52 16.64
C LYS A 744 5.29 4.42 17.70
N ARG A 745 5.64 4.21 18.98
CA ARG A 745 4.69 4.19 20.09
C ARG A 745 3.87 5.48 20.23
N VAL A 746 4.43 6.61 19.81
CA VAL A 746 3.72 7.90 19.79
C VAL A 746 3.00 8.08 18.46
N ALA A 747 3.61 7.67 17.34
CA ALA A 747 3.01 7.78 16.01
C ALA A 747 1.75 6.92 15.83
N ASP A 748 1.63 5.81 16.55
CA ASP A 748 0.46 4.91 16.51
C ASP A 748 -0.71 5.35 17.39
N LYS A 749 -0.52 6.42 18.19
CA LYS A 749 -1.62 7.03 18.92
C LYS A 749 -2.51 7.79 17.96
N GLU A 750 -3.72 8.10 18.41
CA GLU A 750 -4.59 9.04 17.70
C GLU A 750 -3.84 10.34 17.42
N TYR A 751 -4.05 10.87 16.22
CA TYR A 751 -3.43 12.12 15.81
C TYR A 751 -3.84 13.24 16.78
N SER A 752 -2.85 13.95 17.31
CA SER A 752 -3.06 15.18 18.04
C SER A 752 -1.83 16.07 17.92
N ALA A 753 -2.05 17.39 17.99
CA ALA A 753 -0.95 18.35 17.95
C ALA A 753 0.06 18.10 19.07
N ASP A 754 -0.39 17.64 20.24
CA ASP A 754 0.49 17.34 21.38
C ASP A 754 1.34 16.08 21.15
N ASN A 755 0.80 15.06 20.49
CA ASN A 755 1.57 13.87 20.09
C ASN A 755 2.63 14.23 19.05
N ILE A 756 2.30 15.04 18.04
CA ILE A 756 3.30 15.55 17.08
C ILE A 756 4.33 16.44 17.78
N GLY A 757 3.91 17.25 18.75
CA GLY A 757 4.80 18.05 19.59
C GLY A 757 5.73 17.23 20.47
N LEU A 758 5.29 16.06 20.95
CA LEU A 758 6.15 15.08 21.61
C LEU A 758 7.17 14.49 20.63
N ILE A 759 6.73 14.03 19.45
CA ILE A 759 7.63 13.48 18.41
C ILE A 759 8.70 14.50 18.01
N ASN A 760 8.33 15.77 17.79
CA ASN A 760 9.29 16.85 17.53
C ASN A 760 10.39 16.94 18.62
N ARG A 761 10.00 16.88 19.90
CA ARG A 761 10.97 16.89 21.00
C ARG A 761 11.83 15.63 21.04
N LEU A 762 11.28 14.47 20.69
CA LEU A 762 12.05 13.22 20.63
C LEU A 762 13.10 13.25 19.51
N VAL A 763 12.77 13.88 18.39
CA VAL A 763 13.69 14.04 17.25
C VAL A 763 14.77 15.08 17.55
N ASN A 764 14.39 16.32 17.86
CA ASN A 764 15.31 17.47 17.90
C ASN A 764 15.70 17.91 19.33
N GLY A 765 15.16 17.30 20.39
CA GLY A 765 15.41 17.68 21.78
C GLY A 765 14.77 19.01 22.23
N GLY A 766 14.14 19.75 21.31
CA GLY A 766 13.57 21.07 21.55
C GLY A 766 12.39 21.43 20.63
N PHE A 767 12.12 22.72 20.44
CA PHE A 767 10.96 23.23 19.70
C PHE A 767 11.30 23.83 18.33
N ASN A 768 12.50 23.59 17.81
CA ASN A 768 12.91 24.12 16.51
C ASN A 768 12.01 23.56 15.38
N GLY A 769 11.50 24.48 14.55
CA GLY A 769 10.57 24.20 13.45
C GLY A 769 9.28 23.49 13.87
N TYR A 770 8.79 23.79 15.08
CA TYR A 770 7.55 23.22 15.61
C TYR A 770 6.35 23.45 14.67
N ASN A 771 6.19 24.67 14.16
CA ASN A 771 5.06 25.03 13.29
C ASN A 771 5.11 24.24 11.98
N GLU A 772 6.28 24.17 11.37
CA GLU A 772 6.55 23.40 10.15
C GLU A 772 6.23 21.92 10.36
N ARG A 773 6.71 21.27 11.42
CA ARG A 773 6.45 19.83 11.65
C ARG A 773 4.97 19.51 11.80
N GLN A 774 4.21 20.38 12.47
CA GLN A 774 2.75 20.24 12.59
C GLN A 774 2.09 20.34 11.22
N ALA A 775 2.41 21.39 10.47
CA ALA A 775 1.82 21.62 9.17
C ALA A 775 2.22 20.56 8.12
N TYR A 776 3.49 20.16 8.09
CA TYR A 776 4.01 19.09 7.24
C TYR A 776 3.32 17.77 7.53
N THR A 777 3.07 17.46 8.80
CA THR A 777 2.36 16.23 9.16
C THR A 777 0.97 16.20 8.53
N ILE A 778 0.19 17.28 8.66
CA ILE A 778 -1.15 17.37 8.06
C ILE A 778 -1.08 17.34 6.53
N PHE A 779 -0.15 18.08 5.92
CA PHE A 779 0.05 18.09 4.47
C PHE A 779 0.35 16.67 3.95
N ILE A 780 1.36 15.99 4.52
CA ILE A 780 1.79 14.69 4.05
C ILE A 780 0.75 13.61 4.37
N MET A 781 0.04 13.71 5.51
CA MET A 781 -1.09 12.81 5.78
C MET A 781 -2.21 13.00 4.75
N ASN A 782 -2.51 14.23 4.33
CA ASN A 782 -3.45 14.46 3.23
C ASN A 782 -2.94 13.87 1.91
N GLU A 783 -1.64 13.84 1.66
CA GLU A 783 -1.08 13.26 0.42
C GLU A 783 -0.93 11.74 0.45
N LEU A 784 -0.71 11.11 1.60
CA LEU A 784 -0.46 9.67 1.70
C LEU A 784 -1.69 8.87 2.17
N TRP A 785 -2.57 9.47 2.96
CA TRP A 785 -3.73 8.79 3.51
C TRP A 785 -4.98 8.96 2.64
N ASP A 786 -6.04 8.24 3.01
CA ASP A 786 -7.34 8.23 2.32
C ASP A 786 -8.29 9.31 2.82
N ALA A 787 -7.86 10.13 3.77
CA ALA A 787 -8.62 11.31 4.18
C ALA A 787 -8.86 12.24 2.99
N THR A 788 -10.11 12.71 2.86
CA THR A 788 -10.49 13.74 1.89
C THR A 788 -10.23 15.13 2.46
N LEU A 789 -10.18 16.14 1.59
CA LEU A 789 -10.03 17.53 2.02
C LEU A 789 -11.20 17.92 2.95
N GLY A 790 -10.87 18.55 4.07
CA GLY A 790 -11.83 18.89 5.13
C GLY A 790 -11.86 17.90 6.31
N TYR A 791 -11.21 16.73 6.20
CA TYR A 791 -11.10 15.81 7.34
C TYR A 791 -10.22 16.38 8.47
N PHE A 792 -9.08 16.97 8.11
CA PHE A 792 -8.18 17.59 9.08
C PHE A 792 -8.66 19.00 9.44
N PRO A 793 -8.42 19.45 10.70
CA PRO A 793 -8.84 20.78 11.12
C PRO A 793 -8.11 21.86 10.31
N GLU A 794 -8.85 22.89 9.89
CA GLU A 794 -8.26 24.07 9.23
C GLU A 794 -7.29 24.84 10.13
N ILE A 795 -7.47 24.73 11.45
CA ILE A 795 -6.61 25.34 12.47
C ILE A 795 -6.23 24.29 13.51
N ILE A 796 -4.93 24.05 13.65
CA ILE A 796 -4.35 23.19 14.68
C ILE A 796 -4.17 24.02 15.96
N ALA A 797 -4.67 23.53 17.09
CA ALA A 797 -4.59 24.21 18.39
C ALA A 797 -3.74 23.39 19.40
N PRO A 798 -2.40 23.48 19.35
CA PRO A 798 -1.54 22.80 20.30
C PRO A 798 -1.63 23.38 21.71
N THR A 799 -1.50 22.52 22.73
CA THR A 799 -1.62 22.95 24.12
C THR A 799 -0.52 23.96 24.48
N ARG A 800 -0.93 25.14 25.01
CA ARG A 800 -0.03 26.23 25.46
C ARG A 800 0.92 26.76 24.37
N ARG A 801 0.50 26.71 23.11
CA ARG A 801 1.25 27.20 21.95
C ARG A 801 0.33 27.94 20.98
N THR A 802 0.94 28.73 20.10
CA THR A 802 0.24 29.44 19.02
C THR A 802 -0.49 28.45 18.11
N THR A 803 -1.70 28.81 17.69
CA THR A 803 -2.45 28.02 16.71
C THR A 803 -1.77 28.06 15.35
N ILE A 804 -1.99 27.05 14.51
CA ILE A 804 -1.30 26.90 13.20
C ILE A 804 -2.35 26.63 12.13
N LYS A 805 -2.29 27.35 11.02
CA LYS A 805 -3.12 27.11 9.83
C LYS A 805 -2.27 26.37 8.80
N PRO A 806 -2.39 25.03 8.67
CA PRO A 806 -1.65 24.29 7.65
C PRO A 806 -2.05 24.74 6.24
N ASP A 807 -1.06 24.87 5.37
CA ASP A 807 -1.26 25.06 3.94
C ASP A 807 -1.25 23.70 3.23
N LEU A 808 -2.30 23.42 2.46
CA LEU A 808 -2.48 22.19 1.69
C LEU A 808 -2.19 22.38 0.20
N THR A 809 -1.54 23.48 -0.18
CA THR A 809 -1.29 23.80 -1.58
C THR A 809 -0.21 22.88 -2.14
N ARG A 810 -0.58 22.10 -3.16
CA ARG A 810 0.36 21.23 -3.89
C ARG A 810 1.32 22.06 -4.75
N SER A 811 2.49 21.49 -5.00
CA SER A 811 3.44 22.06 -5.96
C SER A 811 2.94 21.81 -7.38
N ASN A 812 2.64 22.86 -8.14
CA ASN A 812 2.24 22.74 -9.56
C ASN A 812 3.38 22.14 -10.41
N GLU A 813 2.98 21.45 -11.50
CA GLU A 813 3.91 21.00 -12.55
C GLU A 813 4.66 22.16 -13.21
#